data_AF-A0A6N9B816-F1
#
_entry.id   AF-A0A6N9B816-F1
#
_cell.length_a   1.000
_cell.length_b   1.000
_cell.length_c   1.000
_cell.angle_alpha   90.00
_cell.angle_beta   90.00
_cell.angle_gamma   90.00
#
_symmetry.space_group_name_H-M   'P 1'
#
loop_
_entity.id
_entity.type
_entity.pdbx_description
1 polymer ?
#
loop_
_entity_poly.entity_id
_entity_poly.type
_entity_poly.pdbx_seq_one_letter_code
_entity_poly.pdbx_strand_id
1 'polypeptide(L)'
;MSRDPYYDILFEPIKIGPVTAKNRFFQVPHCTGLGYRDPSANAWLRGIKAQGGWGTVCTEQVEIHHTSDITPFIELRIWDDRDVPMLAQMAEKIHEHDALAGIELAYNGLNGPNLYGREVPMAPTGMPVESFTYDPVSAKTMDKQDIRNLRKWHRDAAIRGKNAGYDLVYVYAGHGLGFFHHFLSKRYNRRSDEYGGNLENRVRILKEIITDTKEAVGDECAVPCRITINELMGKAGLETEEAMDIVSSLAELPDLWDFCLAGWENDSQTSRFSQEGFQDEYRKGFKALTTKPVVGVGRYTSPDKMVSLIKSGEIDLIGCARPSIADPFLPRKIEEGRVEDIRECIGCNICVSGDFTMSPIRCTQNPSMGEEWRKGWHPEYIKKKVSSKPVLIVGGGPAGLEAAQMLGKRGYDVTLAEKELNLGGRVFKESKLPGLAAWGRVVDYRLSQFSKLPNVETYLDSDLTPDHLLEFGIPLIGICTGSTWHKNGLGFNLKEPLDIDPSASVYTPDDIMAGNLPNGNHVLIWDDDHYYMGNVLAELLIQRGYEVSYTTPAPEVATWTQNTMEQHRIQKQIMELGVTIHSSLILASIEEGTAKFNCSYTGREQNYEMDSILLVTSRYPNDSLFRGIMEREGEWKDNGLEMVKSFGDCEAPATIAHAVYAGRRFAEELEANPSEEEIVPFRREIVELRCVTN
;
A
#
# COMPACT_ATOMS: atom_id res chain seq x y z
N MET A 1 1.44 -22.35 21.41
CA MET A 1 2.76 -22.94 21.73
C MET A 1 3.53 -21.91 22.53
N SER A 2 4.66 -22.23 23.18
CA SER A 2 5.52 -21.19 23.76
C SER A 2 6.36 -20.54 22.67
N ARG A 3 6.72 -19.25 22.81
CA ARG A 3 7.68 -18.56 21.93
C ARG A 3 8.96 -19.38 21.80
N ASP A 4 9.51 -19.47 20.58
CA ASP A 4 10.87 -19.97 20.39
C ASP A 4 11.86 -18.99 21.06
N PRO A 5 12.71 -19.44 22.01
CA PRO A 5 13.69 -18.57 22.67
C PRO A 5 14.61 -17.82 21.70
N TYR A 6 14.78 -18.30 20.46
CA TYR A 6 15.50 -17.59 19.42
C TYR A 6 14.93 -16.18 19.14
N TYR A 7 13.62 -15.99 19.33
CA TYR A 7 12.92 -14.72 19.13
C TYR A 7 12.84 -13.83 20.37
N ASP A 8 13.30 -14.28 21.55
CA ASP A 8 13.18 -13.53 22.81
C ASP A 8 13.78 -12.12 22.73
N ILE A 9 14.88 -11.97 21.99
CA ILE A 9 15.57 -10.69 21.80
C ILE A 9 14.65 -9.62 21.20
N LEU A 10 13.64 -9.99 20.40
CA LEU A 10 12.68 -9.06 19.80
C LEU A 10 11.70 -8.48 20.83
N PHE A 11 11.57 -9.09 22.01
CA PHE A 11 10.65 -8.71 23.08
C PHE A 11 11.33 -8.10 24.29
N GLU A 12 12.62 -7.80 24.18
CA GLU A 12 13.33 -7.04 25.20
C GLU A 12 12.85 -5.58 25.18
N PRO A 13 12.49 -5.00 26.35
CA PRO A 13 12.16 -3.60 26.44
C PRO A 13 13.37 -2.73 26.06
N ILE A 14 13.10 -1.60 25.42
CA ILE A 14 14.15 -0.67 24.98
C ILE A 14 13.79 0.77 25.36
N LYS A 15 14.75 1.44 26.01
CA LYS A 15 14.62 2.82 26.44
C LYS A 15 14.82 3.75 25.25
N ILE A 16 13.92 4.72 25.10
CA ILE A 16 13.97 5.77 24.09
C ILE A 16 13.80 7.10 24.84
N GLY A 17 14.89 7.83 25.09
CA GLY A 17 14.83 9.06 25.90
C GLY A 17 14.22 8.82 27.28
N PRO A 18 13.15 9.56 27.67
CA PRO A 18 12.45 9.37 28.95
C PRO A 18 11.49 8.17 28.99
N VAL A 19 11.13 7.59 27.83
CA VAL A 19 10.12 6.51 27.72
C VAL A 19 10.76 5.15 27.42
N THR A 20 10.00 4.06 27.53
CA THR A 20 10.48 2.69 27.28
C THR A 20 9.46 1.92 26.45
N ALA A 21 9.86 1.48 25.26
CA ALA A 21 9.04 0.60 24.44
C ALA A 21 9.09 -0.82 25.02
N LYS A 22 7.96 -1.51 25.07
CA LYS A 22 7.83 -2.87 25.64
C LYS A 22 8.57 -3.96 24.84
N ASN A 23 8.88 -3.71 23.58
CA ASN A 23 9.57 -4.63 22.68
C ASN A 23 10.22 -3.87 21.51
N ARG A 24 10.87 -4.59 20.59
CA ARG A 24 11.62 -4.03 19.46
C ARG A 24 10.79 -3.80 18.20
N PHE A 25 9.48 -4.05 18.21
CA PHE A 25 8.62 -3.85 17.05
C PHE A 25 8.14 -2.40 16.98
N PHE A 26 8.55 -1.69 15.93
CA PHE A 26 8.32 -0.26 15.78
C PHE A 26 7.55 0.02 14.48
N GLN A 27 6.30 0.47 14.58
CA GLN A 27 5.58 0.93 13.40
C GLN A 27 5.99 2.37 13.09
N VAL A 28 6.92 2.50 12.14
CA VAL A 28 7.40 3.80 11.65
C VAL A 28 6.27 4.62 11.02
N PRO A 29 6.38 5.95 10.96
CA PRO A 29 5.32 6.79 10.39
C PRO A 29 4.96 6.39 8.95
N HIS A 30 3.65 6.29 8.68
CA HIS A 30 3.11 6.01 7.34
C HIS A 30 1.69 6.58 7.17
N CYS A 31 1.38 7.05 5.96
CA CYS A 31 0.07 7.55 5.54
C CYS A 31 -1.03 6.49 5.52
N THR A 32 -2.29 6.96 5.55
CA THR A 32 -3.49 6.11 5.57
C THR A 32 -4.62 6.59 4.66
N GLY A 33 -4.48 7.75 4.00
CA GLY A 33 -5.56 8.36 3.22
C GLY A 33 -6.82 8.70 4.04
N LEU A 34 -6.75 8.58 5.37
CA LEU A 34 -7.77 8.94 6.34
C LEU A 34 -7.50 10.36 6.87
N GLY A 35 -6.28 10.58 7.37
CA GLY A 35 -5.78 11.89 7.82
C GLY A 35 -6.75 12.65 8.70
N TYR A 36 -6.79 13.98 8.52
CA TYR A 36 -7.71 14.87 9.23
C TYR A 36 -9.19 14.66 8.83
N ARG A 37 -9.47 13.95 7.73
CA ARG A 37 -10.84 13.75 7.20
C ARG A 37 -11.57 12.66 7.95
N ASP A 38 -10.89 11.56 8.27
CA ASP A 38 -11.46 10.36 8.88
C ASP A 38 -10.73 9.99 10.20
N PRO A 39 -10.58 10.90 11.18
CA PRO A 39 -9.74 10.70 12.37
C PRO A 39 -10.14 9.50 13.22
N SER A 40 -11.44 9.21 13.40
CA SER A 40 -11.87 8.03 14.16
C SER A 40 -11.39 6.73 13.51
N ALA A 41 -11.46 6.63 12.18
CA ALA A 41 -10.98 5.45 11.48
C ALA A 41 -9.45 5.27 11.66
N ASN A 42 -8.69 6.36 11.63
CA ASN A 42 -7.25 6.31 11.83
C ASN A 42 -6.92 5.90 13.28
N ALA A 43 -7.60 6.48 14.29
CA ALA A 43 -7.42 6.13 15.70
C ALA A 43 -7.63 4.63 15.98
N TRP A 44 -8.70 4.03 15.45
CA TRP A 44 -8.94 2.59 15.60
C TRP A 44 -7.89 1.75 14.89
N LEU A 45 -7.50 2.11 13.67
CA LEU A 45 -6.44 1.43 12.93
C LEU A 45 -5.14 1.41 13.73
N ARG A 46 -4.74 2.54 14.33
CA ARG A 46 -3.55 2.61 15.19
C ARG A 46 -3.71 1.77 16.47
N GLY A 47 -4.88 1.82 17.11
CA GLY A 47 -5.18 1.00 18.29
C GLY A 47 -5.10 -0.50 18.00
N ILE A 48 -5.58 -0.98 16.84
CA ILE A 48 -5.46 -2.38 16.41
C ILE A 48 -4.01 -2.82 16.27
N LYS A 49 -3.10 -1.94 15.85
CA LYS A 49 -1.66 -2.24 15.84
C LYS A 49 -1.12 -2.34 17.27
N ALA A 50 -1.45 -1.40 18.15
CA ALA A 50 -1.04 -1.49 19.55
C ALA A 50 -1.52 -2.81 20.20
N GLN A 51 -2.77 -3.20 19.94
CA GLN A 51 -3.35 -4.47 20.35
C GLN A 51 -2.58 -5.68 19.81
N GLY A 52 -2.16 -5.62 18.55
CA GLY A 52 -1.35 -6.64 17.89
C GLY A 52 0.09 -6.77 18.41
N GLY A 53 0.49 -5.92 19.35
CA GLY A 53 1.74 -6.05 20.10
C GLY A 53 2.88 -5.16 19.61
N TRP A 54 2.62 -4.21 18.71
CA TRP A 54 3.63 -3.20 18.34
C TRP A 54 4.02 -2.38 19.58
N GLY A 55 5.33 -2.27 19.84
CA GLY A 55 5.87 -1.55 21.01
C GLY A 55 5.76 -0.04 20.87
N THR A 56 5.84 0.46 19.63
CA THR A 56 5.60 1.86 19.26
C THR A 56 4.75 1.91 18.01
N VAL A 57 3.78 2.83 17.98
CA VAL A 57 2.85 3.08 16.87
C VAL A 57 2.87 4.57 16.55
N CYS A 58 3.20 4.91 15.31
CA CYS A 58 3.31 6.29 14.86
C CYS A 58 2.15 6.70 13.92
N THR A 59 1.78 7.98 13.97
CA THR A 59 0.95 8.62 12.95
C THR A 59 1.64 8.64 11.58
N GLU A 60 0.93 9.08 10.55
CA GLU A 60 1.52 9.68 9.36
C GLU A 60 2.17 11.04 9.64
N GLN A 61 2.68 11.69 8.60
CA GLN A 61 3.15 13.07 8.70
C GLN A 61 2.03 14.00 9.17
N VAL A 62 2.38 14.96 10.01
CA VAL A 62 1.46 15.94 10.61
C VAL A 62 1.93 17.33 10.25
N GLU A 63 1.19 18.03 9.40
CA GLU A 63 1.49 19.40 8.98
C GLU A 63 1.48 20.33 10.21
N ILE A 64 2.63 20.92 10.54
CA ILE A 64 2.75 21.77 11.74
C ILE A 64 2.20 23.19 11.56
N HIS A 65 1.99 23.62 10.31
CA HIS A 65 1.59 24.98 10.00
C HIS A 65 0.89 25.08 8.65
N HIS A 66 -0.03 26.03 8.50
CA HIS A 66 -0.82 26.26 7.28
C HIS A 66 0.01 26.76 6.08
N THR A 67 1.29 27.11 6.28
CA THR A 67 2.23 27.49 5.20
C THR A 67 2.97 26.29 4.59
N SER A 68 2.50 25.08 4.88
CA SER A 68 3.17 23.82 4.58
C SER A 68 2.16 22.71 4.17
N ASP A 69 1.06 23.10 3.53
CA ASP A 69 0.02 22.14 3.14
C ASP A 69 0.36 21.42 1.82
N ILE A 70 0.09 20.11 1.79
CA ILE A 70 0.35 19.24 0.64
C ILE A 70 -0.94 18.78 -0.05
N THR A 71 -2.00 19.59 0.03
CA THR A 71 -3.27 19.31 -0.65
C THR A 71 -3.01 19.07 -2.15
N PRO A 72 -3.49 17.96 -2.75
CA PRO A 72 -4.67 17.19 -2.35
C PRO A 72 -4.48 16.06 -1.33
N PHE A 73 -3.24 15.70 -0.96
CA PHE A 73 -3.01 14.60 -0.01
C PHE A 73 -3.69 14.89 1.34
N ILE A 74 -4.24 13.85 1.96
CA ILE A 74 -5.03 13.95 3.19
C ILE A 74 -4.26 13.26 4.31
N GLU A 75 -3.36 14.02 4.91
CA GLU A 75 -2.58 13.64 6.08
C GLU A 75 -3.18 14.27 7.34
N LEU A 76 -2.41 14.35 8.43
CA LEU A 76 -2.84 15.01 9.66
C LEU A 76 -2.36 16.47 9.72
N ARG A 77 -2.97 17.24 10.62
CA ARG A 77 -2.63 18.64 10.90
C ARG A 77 -2.51 18.85 12.40
N ILE A 78 -1.67 19.81 12.79
CA ILE A 78 -1.56 20.30 14.17
C ILE A 78 -1.33 21.82 14.18
N TRP A 79 -2.05 22.52 13.31
CA TRP A 79 -1.89 23.95 13.07
C TRP A 79 -2.27 24.77 14.31
N ASP A 80 -3.34 24.35 14.98
CA ASP A 80 -3.81 24.96 16.22
C ASP A 80 -4.52 23.96 17.14
N ASP A 81 -5.05 24.45 18.26
CA ASP A 81 -5.60 23.61 19.32
C ASP A 81 -6.87 22.86 18.91
N ARG A 82 -7.51 23.21 17.78
CA ARG A 82 -8.67 22.50 17.24
C ARG A 82 -8.31 21.13 16.67
N ASP A 83 -7.06 20.92 16.32
CA ASP A 83 -6.55 19.63 15.82
C ASP A 83 -6.21 18.66 16.97
N VAL A 84 -5.99 19.17 18.19
CA VAL A 84 -5.54 18.38 19.33
C VAL A 84 -6.52 17.26 19.72
N PRO A 85 -7.86 17.46 19.77
CA PRO A 85 -8.78 16.40 20.16
C PRO A 85 -8.74 15.17 19.24
N MET A 86 -8.65 15.37 17.92
CA MET A 86 -8.56 14.24 16.98
C MET A 86 -7.25 13.47 17.13
N LEU A 87 -6.14 14.17 17.39
CA LEU A 87 -4.83 13.56 17.59
C LEU A 87 -4.75 12.83 18.94
N ALA A 88 -5.37 13.38 19.98
CA ALA A 88 -5.42 12.76 21.31
C ALA A 88 -6.18 11.44 21.30
N GLN A 89 -7.28 11.35 20.55
CA GLN A 89 -8.02 10.10 20.38
C GLN A 89 -7.13 8.97 19.80
N MET A 90 -6.20 9.30 18.89
CA MET A 90 -5.27 8.31 18.34
C MET A 90 -4.27 7.84 19.39
N ALA A 91 -3.68 8.76 20.15
CA ALA A 91 -2.75 8.43 21.23
C ALA A 91 -3.43 7.58 22.32
N GLU A 92 -4.64 7.96 22.76
CA GLU A 92 -5.44 7.19 23.71
C GLU A 92 -5.68 5.75 23.24
N LYS A 93 -6.07 5.57 21.96
CA LYS A 93 -6.29 4.24 21.38
C LYS A 93 -5.02 3.38 21.32
N ILE A 94 -3.85 4.00 21.17
CA ILE A 94 -2.56 3.30 21.20
C ILE A 94 -2.22 2.90 22.64
N HIS A 95 -2.42 3.81 23.60
CA HIS A 95 -2.13 3.60 25.03
C HIS A 95 -3.01 2.54 25.70
N GLU A 96 -4.23 2.29 25.19
CA GLU A 96 -5.12 1.20 25.64
C GLU A 96 -4.44 -0.19 25.64
N HIS A 97 -3.31 -0.34 24.94
CA HIS A 97 -2.56 -1.58 24.82
C HIS A 97 -1.06 -1.44 25.15
N ASP A 98 -0.69 -0.47 26.01
CA ASP A 98 0.68 -0.28 26.54
C ASP A 98 1.74 -0.11 25.42
N ALA A 99 1.36 0.46 24.28
CA ALA A 99 2.29 0.84 23.21
C ALA A 99 2.58 2.34 23.30
N LEU A 100 3.77 2.77 22.87
CA LEU A 100 4.10 4.18 22.80
C LEU A 100 3.48 4.82 21.54
N ALA A 101 2.91 6.02 21.67
CA ALA A 101 2.35 6.81 20.59
C ALA A 101 3.40 7.79 20.03
N GLY A 102 3.67 7.73 18.73
CA GLY A 102 4.56 8.67 18.04
C GLY A 102 3.84 9.60 17.06
N ILE A 103 4.24 10.88 17.02
CA ILE A 103 3.71 11.88 16.08
C ILE A 103 4.83 12.38 15.14
N GLU A 104 4.62 12.25 13.84
CA GLU A 104 5.59 12.71 12.82
C GLU A 104 5.37 14.16 12.42
N LEU A 105 5.93 15.11 13.16
CA LEU A 105 5.80 16.54 12.84
C LEU A 105 6.53 16.89 11.55
N ALA A 106 5.80 17.49 10.60
CA ALA A 106 6.29 17.80 9.27
C ALA A 106 6.09 19.27 8.89
N TYR A 107 7.17 19.87 8.39
CA TYR A 107 7.11 21.03 7.51
C TYR A 107 7.65 20.56 6.15
N ASN A 108 6.92 20.84 5.07
CA ASN A 108 7.07 20.23 3.75
C ASN A 108 7.93 21.07 2.80
N GLY A 109 8.06 22.38 3.05
CA GLY A 109 8.94 23.23 2.25
C GLY A 109 8.66 23.16 0.74
N LEU A 110 9.64 22.66 -0.03
CA LEU A 110 9.52 22.46 -1.48
C LEU A 110 8.52 21.37 -1.89
N ASN A 111 8.10 20.48 -0.99
CA ASN A 111 7.03 19.51 -1.26
C ASN A 111 5.62 20.08 -1.00
N GLY A 112 5.51 21.26 -0.35
CA GLY A 112 4.23 21.90 -0.02
C GLY A 112 3.80 22.95 -1.06
N PRO A 113 2.92 22.62 -2.03
CA PRO A 113 2.41 23.59 -2.99
C PRO A 113 1.47 24.63 -2.36
N ASN A 114 0.99 24.38 -1.13
CA ASN A 114 0.08 25.24 -0.39
C ASN A 114 -1.24 25.55 -1.13
N LEU A 115 -1.84 24.56 -1.80
CA LEU A 115 -3.04 24.77 -2.62
C LEU A 115 -4.29 25.07 -1.78
N TYR A 116 -4.35 24.59 -0.52
CA TYR A 116 -5.46 24.87 0.37
C TYR A 116 -5.33 26.23 1.04
N GLY A 117 -4.22 26.45 1.76
CA GLY A 117 -3.97 27.70 2.50
C GLY A 117 -3.67 28.89 1.60
N ARG A 118 -3.16 28.64 0.39
CA ARG A 118 -2.70 29.65 -0.59
C ARG A 118 -1.53 30.52 -0.08
N GLU A 119 -0.87 30.06 0.96
CA GLU A 119 0.30 30.72 1.52
C GLU A 119 1.53 30.52 0.64
N VAL A 120 2.48 31.45 0.68
CA VAL A 120 3.72 31.35 -0.10
C VAL A 120 4.59 30.19 0.45
N PRO A 121 4.91 29.14 -0.34
CA PRO A 121 5.81 28.09 0.08
C PRO A 121 7.21 28.63 0.38
N MET A 122 7.97 27.93 1.23
CA MET A 122 9.25 28.40 1.73
C MET A 122 10.34 27.34 1.61
N ALA A 123 11.54 27.75 1.21
CA ALA A 123 12.68 26.87 0.94
C ALA A 123 14.01 27.51 1.37
N PRO A 124 15.08 26.72 1.55
CA PRO A 124 16.43 27.27 1.76
C PRO A 124 16.88 28.19 0.62
N THR A 125 16.51 27.87 -0.61
CA THR A 125 16.74 28.68 -1.82
C THR A 125 15.49 28.61 -2.69
N GLY A 126 15.02 29.75 -3.18
CA GLY A 126 13.78 29.85 -3.95
C GLY A 126 13.89 29.12 -5.29
N MET A 127 12.90 28.26 -5.57
CA MET A 127 12.79 27.43 -6.77
C MET A 127 11.35 26.90 -6.90
N PRO A 128 10.97 26.28 -8.04
CA PRO A 128 9.70 25.59 -8.16
C PRO A 128 9.51 24.54 -7.06
N VAL A 129 8.27 24.39 -6.59
CA VAL A 129 7.87 23.30 -5.69
C VAL A 129 8.10 21.97 -6.43
N GLU A 130 8.66 20.97 -5.74
CA GLU A 130 8.87 19.61 -6.22
C GLU A 130 7.73 18.74 -5.68
N SER A 131 6.56 18.85 -6.30
CA SER A 131 5.39 18.02 -6.02
C SER A 131 5.21 16.92 -7.05
N PHE A 132 4.39 15.91 -6.72
CA PHE A 132 4.06 14.81 -7.64
C PHE A 132 3.22 15.24 -8.85
N THR A 133 2.68 16.47 -8.84
CA THR A 133 1.70 16.97 -9.83
C THR A 133 2.23 18.11 -10.71
N TYR A 134 3.53 18.44 -10.61
CA TYR A 134 4.15 19.56 -11.34
C TYR A 134 3.42 20.90 -11.13
N ASP A 135 3.07 21.21 -9.88
CA ASP A 135 2.27 22.40 -9.57
C ASP A 135 3.00 23.69 -10.01
N PRO A 136 2.31 24.65 -10.63
CA PRO A 136 2.91 25.87 -11.17
C PRO A 136 3.17 26.93 -10.08
N VAL A 137 3.80 26.52 -8.97
CA VAL A 137 4.08 27.37 -7.80
C VAL A 137 5.57 27.32 -7.47
N SER A 138 6.11 28.41 -6.93
CA SER A 138 7.51 28.48 -6.49
C SER A 138 7.60 28.87 -5.02
N ALA A 139 8.55 28.27 -4.32
CA ALA A 139 8.87 28.64 -2.95
C ALA A 139 9.75 29.90 -2.93
N LYS A 140 9.54 30.77 -1.93
CA LYS A 140 10.48 31.86 -1.63
C LYS A 140 11.71 31.34 -0.91
N THR A 141 12.85 32.01 -1.11
CA THR A 141 14.02 31.86 -0.23
C THR A 141 13.68 32.39 1.16
N MET A 142 13.86 31.57 2.19
CA MET A 142 13.65 32.01 3.57
C MET A 142 14.68 33.03 4.02
N ASP A 143 14.23 34.08 4.70
CA ASP A 143 15.12 34.95 5.46
C ASP A 143 15.33 34.42 6.91
N LYS A 144 16.12 35.13 7.71
CA LYS A 144 16.39 34.72 9.10
C LYS A 144 15.16 34.81 10.00
N GLN A 145 14.20 35.69 9.70
CA GLN A 145 12.96 35.78 10.45
C GLN A 145 12.03 34.61 10.12
N ASP A 146 11.96 34.20 8.86
CA ASP A 146 11.25 32.99 8.43
C ASP A 146 11.80 31.76 9.18
N ILE A 147 13.12 31.63 9.29
CA ILE A 147 13.75 30.52 10.03
C ILE A 147 13.40 30.58 11.52
N ARG A 148 13.41 31.77 12.15
CA ARG A 148 12.96 31.93 13.55
C ARG A 148 11.48 31.58 13.73
N ASN A 149 10.64 31.95 12.78
CA ASN A 149 9.21 31.63 12.81
C ASN A 149 8.98 30.13 12.69
N LEU A 150 9.67 29.45 11.76
CA LEU A 150 9.60 27.99 11.62
C LEU A 150 9.97 27.27 12.92
N ARG A 151 11.07 27.68 13.56
CA ARG A 151 11.48 27.13 14.86
C ARG A 151 10.40 27.28 15.92
N LYS A 152 9.77 28.46 16.00
CA LYS A 152 8.63 28.69 16.89
C LYS A 152 7.45 27.78 16.53
N TRP A 153 7.09 27.63 15.26
CA TRP A 153 5.98 26.78 14.84
C TRP A 153 6.21 25.31 15.19
N HIS A 154 7.43 24.81 14.95
CA HIS A 154 7.78 23.44 15.32
C HIS A 154 7.73 23.22 16.84
N ARG A 155 8.22 24.19 17.62
CA ARG A 155 8.11 24.16 19.09
C ARG A 155 6.66 24.15 19.57
N ASP A 156 5.81 25.01 19.00
CA ASP A 156 4.40 25.07 19.37
C ASP A 156 3.66 23.77 19.00
N ALA A 157 3.96 23.19 17.82
CA ALA A 157 3.44 21.88 17.41
C ALA A 157 3.92 20.75 18.32
N ALA A 158 5.19 20.76 18.75
CA ALA A 158 5.71 19.79 19.71
C ALA A 158 4.97 19.85 21.04
N ILE A 159 4.72 21.05 21.57
CA ILE A 159 3.93 21.25 22.79
C ILE A 159 2.50 20.71 22.60
N ARG A 160 1.86 20.95 21.46
CA ARG A 160 0.54 20.36 21.16
C ARG A 160 0.58 18.85 21.06
N GLY A 161 1.64 18.27 20.48
CA GLY A 161 1.86 16.83 20.44
C GLY A 161 1.96 16.21 21.84
N LYS A 162 2.76 16.83 22.73
CA LYS A 162 2.82 16.45 24.15
C LYS A 162 1.45 16.57 24.82
N ASN A 163 0.73 17.67 24.61
CA ASN A 163 -0.61 17.88 25.18
C ASN A 163 -1.66 16.89 24.66
N ALA A 164 -1.49 16.39 23.43
CA ALA A 164 -2.31 15.33 22.85
C ALA A 164 -1.93 13.92 23.37
N GLY A 165 -0.93 13.80 24.25
CA GLY A 165 -0.54 12.53 24.88
C GLY A 165 0.47 11.71 24.08
N TYR A 166 1.23 12.30 23.16
CA TYR A 166 2.26 11.54 22.43
C TYR A 166 3.55 11.35 23.24
N ASP A 167 4.11 10.14 23.18
CA ASP A 167 5.35 9.76 23.85
C ASP A 167 6.59 10.08 23.02
N LEU A 168 6.47 10.07 21.69
CA LEU A 168 7.54 10.39 20.74
C LEU A 168 7.10 11.56 19.85
N VAL A 169 7.88 12.64 19.83
CA VAL A 169 7.64 13.81 18.97
C VAL A 169 8.81 13.95 18.00
N TYR A 170 8.57 13.61 16.73
CA TYR A 170 9.61 13.56 15.71
C TYR A 170 10.07 14.94 15.22
N VAL A 171 11.33 14.96 14.77
CA VAL A 171 11.83 15.93 13.79
C VAL A 171 12.02 15.20 12.45
N TYR A 172 11.25 15.59 11.43
CA TYR A 172 11.23 14.92 10.14
C TYR A 172 12.14 15.58 9.08
N ALA A 173 13.21 14.90 8.71
CA ALA A 173 14.23 15.27 7.73
C ALA A 173 14.43 14.18 6.66
N GLY A 174 13.38 13.41 6.37
CA GLY A 174 13.43 12.21 5.52
C GLY A 174 12.79 12.37 4.14
N HIS A 175 12.89 11.28 3.36
CA HIS A 175 12.28 11.03 2.05
C HIS A 175 12.53 12.04 0.92
N GLY A 176 13.36 13.07 1.14
CA GLY A 176 13.42 14.17 0.18
C GLY A 176 12.18 15.07 0.20
N LEU A 177 11.26 14.85 1.15
CA LEU A 177 9.99 15.57 1.26
C LEU A 177 9.97 16.51 2.48
N GLY A 178 10.67 16.13 3.55
CA GLY A 178 10.77 16.94 4.76
C GLY A 178 11.64 18.19 4.55
N PHE A 179 11.21 19.33 5.05
CA PHE A 179 11.89 20.62 4.87
C PHE A 179 13.35 20.61 5.34
N PHE A 180 13.66 19.89 6.42
CA PHE A 180 15.03 19.82 6.92
C PHE A 180 15.95 19.08 5.95
N HIS A 181 15.45 18.12 5.17
CA HIS A 181 16.21 17.49 4.08
C HIS A 181 16.68 18.53 3.05
N HIS A 182 15.81 19.48 2.69
CA HIS A 182 16.16 20.53 1.72
C HIS A 182 17.34 21.39 2.20
N PHE A 183 17.48 21.62 3.52
CA PHE A 183 18.65 22.32 4.05
C PHE A 183 19.91 21.46 4.03
N LEU A 184 19.80 20.15 4.27
CA LEU A 184 20.94 19.23 4.28
C LEU A 184 21.52 19.00 2.88
N SER A 185 20.67 18.83 1.87
CA SER A 185 21.10 18.52 0.50
C SER A 185 21.56 19.76 -0.26
N LYS A 186 22.73 19.64 -0.91
CA LYS A 186 23.32 20.68 -1.77
C LYS A 186 22.50 20.92 -3.04
N ARG A 187 21.61 19.99 -3.40
CA ARG A 187 20.67 20.13 -4.53
C ARG A 187 19.74 21.32 -4.32
N TYR A 188 19.25 21.49 -3.09
CA TYR A 188 18.25 22.50 -2.72
C TYR A 188 18.85 23.71 -2.00
N ASN A 189 19.89 23.52 -1.19
CA ASN A 189 20.48 24.59 -0.39
C ASN A 189 21.71 25.22 -1.05
N ARG A 190 21.52 26.38 -1.68
CA ARG A 190 22.58 27.20 -2.30
C ARG A 190 22.88 28.48 -1.52
N ARG A 191 22.51 28.53 -0.23
CA ARG A 191 22.70 29.72 0.60
C ARG A 191 24.18 29.97 0.86
N SER A 192 24.53 31.23 1.08
CA SER A 192 25.87 31.70 1.44
C SER A 192 25.95 32.26 2.87
N ASP A 193 24.85 32.21 3.62
CA ASP A 193 24.79 32.60 5.03
C ASP A 193 25.11 31.41 5.96
N GLU A 194 24.90 31.58 7.27
CA GLU A 194 25.20 30.56 8.27
C GLU A 194 24.35 29.28 8.18
N TYR A 195 23.39 29.22 7.26
CA TYR A 195 22.55 28.04 7.01
C TYR A 195 22.87 27.34 5.68
N GLY A 196 23.92 27.75 4.95
CA GLY A 196 24.36 27.08 3.72
C GLY A 196 25.86 27.02 3.51
N GLY A 197 26.26 26.44 2.39
CA GLY A 197 27.67 26.19 2.05
C GLY A 197 28.19 24.90 2.69
N ASN A 198 29.07 25.02 3.68
CA ASN A 198 29.71 23.86 4.30
C ASN A 198 28.71 22.98 5.09
N LEU A 199 29.13 21.76 5.45
CA LEU A 199 28.27 20.81 6.15
C LEU A 199 27.72 21.35 7.47
N GLU A 200 28.58 21.97 8.29
CA GLU A 200 28.20 22.54 9.59
C GLU A 200 27.03 23.52 9.49
N ASN A 201 27.07 24.42 8.50
CA ASN A 201 26.02 25.40 8.27
C ASN A 201 24.72 24.74 7.78
N ARG A 202 24.80 23.76 6.88
CA ARG A 202 23.61 23.05 6.37
C ARG A 202 22.91 22.24 7.47
N VAL A 203 23.68 21.64 8.38
CA VAL A 203 23.18 20.87 9.53
C VAL A 203 22.60 21.77 10.63
N ARG A 204 22.97 23.06 10.67
CA ARG A 204 22.59 24.00 11.73
C ARG A 204 21.10 24.00 12.06
N ILE A 205 20.24 24.10 11.05
CA ILE A 205 18.78 24.17 11.29
C ILE A 205 18.23 22.88 11.90
N LEU A 206 18.72 21.72 11.48
CA LEU A 206 18.30 20.44 12.04
C LEU A 206 18.71 20.35 13.50
N LYS A 207 19.96 20.74 13.82
CA LYS A 207 20.46 20.80 15.19
C LYS A 207 19.60 21.71 16.07
N GLU A 208 19.30 22.91 15.59
CA GLU A 208 18.48 23.88 16.30
C GLU A 208 17.07 23.35 16.58
N ILE A 209 16.43 22.71 15.59
CA ILE A 209 15.07 22.19 15.74
C ILE A 209 15.01 21.00 16.71
N ILE A 210 15.96 20.07 16.64
CA ILE A 210 16.02 18.96 17.62
C ILE A 210 16.26 19.52 19.02
N THR A 211 17.14 20.52 19.16
CA THR A 211 17.40 21.17 20.46
C THR A 211 16.15 21.86 20.99
N ASP A 212 15.50 22.70 20.20
CA ASP A 212 14.27 23.42 20.58
C ASP A 212 13.14 22.45 20.96
N THR A 213 13.03 21.32 20.24
CA THR A 213 12.02 20.29 20.52
C THR A 213 12.33 19.58 21.85
N LYS A 214 13.59 19.21 22.11
CA LYS A 214 13.99 18.62 23.40
C LYS A 214 13.81 19.57 24.56
N GLU A 215 14.10 20.86 24.40
CA GLU A 215 13.84 21.87 25.43
C GLU A 215 12.34 22.06 25.70
N ALA A 216 11.48 21.85 24.71
CA ALA A 216 10.04 22.04 24.83
C ALA A 216 9.32 20.85 25.46
N VAL A 217 9.72 19.61 25.15
CA VAL A 217 8.97 18.40 25.52
C VAL A 217 9.83 17.23 26.01
N GLY A 218 11.16 17.37 26.01
CA GLY A 218 12.10 16.27 26.27
C GLY A 218 12.15 15.75 27.71
N ASP A 219 11.41 16.40 28.61
CA ASP A 219 11.20 15.95 29.99
C ASP A 219 10.26 14.74 30.08
N GLU A 220 9.31 14.64 29.15
CA GLU A 220 8.26 13.61 29.12
C GLU A 220 8.23 12.83 27.80
N CYS A 221 8.56 13.47 26.69
CA CYS A 221 8.54 12.88 25.35
C CYS A 221 9.96 12.58 24.87
N ALA A 222 10.15 11.47 24.15
CA ALA A 222 11.35 11.26 23.35
C ALA A 222 11.30 12.11 22.08
N VAL A 223 12.48 12.52 21.58
CA VAL A 223 12.62 13.26 20.32
C VAL A 223 13.40 12.45 19.28
N PRO A 224 12.70 11.64 18.46
CA PRO A 224 13.30 10.98 17.31
C PRO A 224 13.68 11.96 16.19
N CYS A 225 14.70 11.60 15.41
CA CYS A 225 14.96 12.23 14.11
C CYS A 225 14.85 11.20 12.99
N ARG A 226 13.89 11.41 12.08
CA ARG A 226 13.78 10.61 10.85
C ARG A 226 14.52 11.30 9.73
N ILE A 227 15.57 10.69 9.21
CA ILE A 227 16.53 11.34 8.32
C ILE A 227 16.84 10.51 7.08
N THR A 228 16.95 11.21 5.94
CA THR A 228 17.45 10.64 4.70
C THR A 228 18.92 10.23 4.85
N ILE A 229 19.23 8.96 4.57
CA ILE A 229 20.62 8.47 4.56
C ILE A 229 21.24 8.37 3.17
N ASN A 230 20.43 8.45 2.11
CA ASN A 230 20.90 8.47 0.72
C ASN A 230 19.80 8.99 -0.23
N GLU A 231 20.14 9.87 -1.18
CA GLU A 231 19.23 10.33 -2.26
C GLU A 231 19.20 9.43 -3.49
N LEU A 232 20.09 8.44 -3.60
CA LEU A 232 20.25 7.54 -4.75
C LEU A 232 20.50 8.29 -6.08
N MET A 233 21.10 9.47 -6.00
CA MET A 233 21.48 10.30 -7.15
C MET A 233 23.01 10.37 -7.37
N GLY A 234 23.78 9.56 -6.63
CA GLY A 234 25.23 9.70 -6.53
C GLY A 234 25.64 11.11 -6.12
N LYS A 235 26.73 11.63 -6.70
CA LYS A 235 27.29 12.97 -6.41
C LYS A 235 26.33 14.15 -6.61
N ALA A 236 25.19 13.95 -7.28
CA ALA A 236 24.18 14.98 -7.48
C ALA A 236 23.27 15.18 -6.26
N GLY A 237 23.26 14.23 -5.32
CA GLY A 237 22.48 14.28 -4.08
C GLY A 237 23.32 14.00 -2.83
N LEU A 238 22.63 13.80 -1.71
CA LEU A 238 23.19 13.39 -0.43
C LEU A 238 23.60 11.91 -0.50
N GLU A 239 24.91 11.67 -0.50
CA GLU A 239 25.51 10.34 -0.46
C GLU A 239 25.60 9.82 0.99
N THR A 240 25.72 8.50 1.15
CA THR A 240 25.76 7.85 2.46
C THR A 240 26.89 8.37 3.34
N GLU A 241 28.06 8.64 2.78
CA GLU A 241 29.22 9.15 3.51
C GLU A 241 28.95 10.53 4.12
N GLU A 242 28.31 11.43 3.36
CA GLU A 242 27.94 12.75 3.86
C GLU A 242 26.82 12.65 4.91
N ALA A 243 25.86 11.72 4.73
CA ALA A 243 24.85 11.43 5.74
C ALA A 243 25.46 10.87 7.04
N MET A 244 26.51 10.04 6.96
CA MET A 244 27.26 9.57 8.12
C MET A 244 27.94 10.73 8.86
N ASP A 245 28.53 11.70 8.14
CA ASP A 245 29.10 12.90 8.76
C ASP A 245 28.01 13.75 9.48
N ILE A 246 26.82 13.88 8.87
CA ILE A 246 25.67 14.56 9.50
C ILE A 246 25.28 13.85 10.80
N VAL A 247 25.04 12.54 10.73
CA VAL A 247 24.65 11.73 11.89
C VAL A 247 25.73 11.77 12.96
N SER A 248 27.02 11.66 12.60
CA SER A 248 28.13 11.76 13.54
C SER A 248 28.17 13.12 14.25
N SER A 249 27.87 14.21 13.56
CA SER A 249 27.87 15.56 14.14
C SER A 249 26.72 15.80 15.13
N LEU A 250 25.65 15.02 15.02
CA LEU A 250 24.45 15.10 15.86
C LEU A 250 24.21 13.84 16.69
N ALA A 251 25.19 12.93 16.77
CA ALA A 251 25.01 11.52 17.13
C ALA A 251 24.16 11.29 18.37
N GLU A 252 24.39 12.10 19.41
CA GLU A 252 23.77 11.95 20.73
C GLU A 252 22.62 12.93 21.01
N LEU A 253 22.28 13.77 20.03
CA LEU A 253 21.30 14.83 20.21
C LEU A 253 19.85 14.27 20.23
N PRO A 254 19.35 13.58 19.19
CA PRO A 254 18.03 12.96 19.27
C PRO A 254 18.04 11.78 20.25
N ASP A 255 16.86 11.35 20.67
CA ASP A 255 16.71 10.17 21.54
C ASP A 255 16.63 8.87 20.74
N LEU A 256 16.40 8.96 19.43
CA LEU A 256 16.34 7.85 18.48
C LEU A 256 16.62 8.34 17.05
N TRP A 257 17.29 7.50 16.27
CA TRP A 257 17.49 7.71 14.84
C TRP A 257 16.58 6.78 14.03
N ASP A 258 15.83 7.35 13.10
CA ASP A 258 14.97 6.64 12.14
C ASP A 258 15.51 6.88 10.73
N PHE A 259 16.06 5.83 10.11
CA PHE A 259 16.76 5.96 8.84
C PHE A 259 15.89 5.53 7.66
N CYS A 260 15.74 6.43 6.68
CA CYS A 260 15.00 6.20 5.44
C CYS A 260 15.81 6.62 4.21
N LEU A 261 15.39 6.17 3.03
CA LEU A 261 15.93 6.67 1.76
C LEU A 261 15.14 7.90 1.27
N ALA A 262 15.77 8.75 0.44
CA ALA A 262 15.06 9.83 -0.24
C ALA A 262 14.36 9.35 -1.51
N GLY A 263 13.27 10.03 -1.87
CA GLY A 263 12.28 9.54 -2.81
C GLY A 263 11.43 8.45 -2.16
N TRP A 264 10.13 8.69 -2.02
CA TRP A 264 9.24 7.69 -1.42
C TRP A 264 9.19 6.39 -2.26
N GLU A 265 9.35 6.52 -3.56
CA GLU A 265 9.49 5.42 -4.53
C GLU A 265 10.76 4.57 -4.33
N ASN A 266 11.77 5.11 -3.63
CA ASN A 266 12.98 4.37 -3.24
C ASN A 266 12.83 3.74 -1.86
N ASP A 267 12.13 4.40 -0.94
CA ASP A 267 11.91 3.87 0.41
C ASP A 267 10.88 2.72 0.42
N SER A 268 9.79 2.89 -0.33
CA SER A 268 8.69 1.94 -0.43
C SER A 268 8.70 1.12 -1.72
N GLN A 269 9.88 0.66 -2.17
CA GLN A 269 10.00 -0.19 -3.36
C GLN A 269 9.12 -1.44 -3.30
N THR A 270 8.49 -1.80 -4.41
CA THR A 270 7.64 -2.98 -4.54
C THR A 270 8.47 -4.26 -4.57
N SER A 271 7.83 -5.39 -4.29
CA SER A 271 8.48 -6.72 -4.34
C SER A 271 8.92 -7.12 -5.74
N ARG A 272 8.34 -6.47 -6.77
CA ARG A 272 8.75 -6.63 -8.16
C ARG A 272 10.18 -6.17 -8.42
N PHE A 273 10.61 -5.09 -7.78
CA PHE A 273 11.90 -4.46 -8.03
C PHE A 273 12.92 -4.61 -6.88
N SER A 274 12.48 -5.07 -5.71
CA SER A 274 13.32 -5.14 -4.52
C SER A 274 12.98 -6.33 -3.64
N GLN A 275 13.99 -6.88 -2.97
CA GLN A 275 13.83 -7.93 -1.96
C GLN A 275 13.64 -7.35 -0.55
N GLU A 276 13.26 -8.21 0.39
CA GLU A 276 13.30 -7.87 1.82
C GLU A 276 14.74 -7.46 2.23
N GLY A 277 14.86 -6.41 3.05
CA GLY A 277 16.16 -5.91 3.52
C GLY A 277 16.96 -5.10 2.50
N PHE A 278 16.38 -4.69 1.36
CA PHE A 278 17.13 -3.96 0.32
C PHE A 278 17.79 -2.65 0.83
N GLN A 279 17.28 -2.05 1.91
CA GLN A 279 17.88 -0.84 2.48
C GLN A 279 19.03 -1.12 3.47
N ASP A 280 19.26 -2.39 3.85
CA ASP A 280 20.27 -2.75 4.86
C ASP A 280 21.66 -2.30 4.44
N GLU A 281 21.97 -2.38 3.15
CA GLU A 281 23.28 -1.98 2.62
C GLU A 281 23.59 -0.48 2.84
N TYR A 282 22.59 0.39 2.72
CA TYR A 282 22.75 1.83 2.91
C TYR A 282 22.86 2.23 4.38
N ARG A 283 22.38 1.38 5.30
CA ARG A 283 22.45 1.62 6.75
C ARG A 283 23.73 1.13 7.42
N LYS A 284 24.56 0.34 6.72
CA LYS A 284 25.78 -0.22 7.30
C LYS A 284 26.66 0.88 7.88
N GLY A 285 27.14 0.67 9.10
CA GLY A 285 28.04 1.60 9.80
C GLY A 285 27.36 2.71 10.60
N PHE A 286 26.10 3.08 10.31
CA PHE A 286 25.43 4.17 11.05
C PHE A 286 25.27 3.89 12.54
N LYS A 287 24.92 2.65 12.91
CA LYS A 287 24.74 2.28 14.32
C LYS A 287 26.02 2.45 15.16
N ALA A 288 27.20 2.36 14.54
CA ALA A 288 28.47 2.58 15.23
C ALA A 288 28.76 4.06 15.55
N LEU A 289 28.02 5.00 14.94
CA LEU A 289 28.22 6.44 15.12
C LEU A 289 27.49 6.99 16.35
N THR A 290 26.56 6.23 16.95
CA THR A 290 25.67 6.71 18.02
C THR A 290 25.36 5.63 19.05
N THR A 291 25.28 6.02 20.31
CA THR A 291 24.78 5.15 21.38
C THR A 291 23.25 5.12 21.45
N LYS A 292 22.55 6.01 20.75
CA LYS A 292 21.09 6.05 20.70
C LYS A 292 20.51 4.85 19.93
N PRO A 293 19.27 4.44 20.25
CA PRO A 293 18.54 3.46 19.46
C PRO A 293 18.41 3.86 17.99
N VAL A 294 18.58 2.89 17.10
CA VAL A 294 18.36 3.02 15.66
C VAL A 294 17.19 2.15 15.23
N VAL A 295 16.24 2.73 14.49
CA VAL A 295 15.21 2.00 13.74
C VAL A 295 15.51 2.05 12.25
N GLY A 296 15.27 0.93 11.56
CA GLY A 296 15.41 0.82 10.12
C GLY A 296 14.28 0.00 9.50
N VAL A 297 14.00 0.26 8.22
CA VAL A 297 12.94 -0.42 7.45
C VAL A 297 13.50 -1.25 6.31
N GLY A 298 12.84 -2.35 5.98
CA GLY A 298 13.28 -3.22 4.88
C GLY A 298 12.18 -4.13 4.36
N ARG A 299 10.91 -3.77 4.55
CA ARG A 299 9.75 -4.66 4.31
C ARG A 299 9.89 -5.98 5.08
N TYR A 300 10.34 -5.92 6.34
CA TYR A 300 10.62 -7.10 7.14
C TYR A 300 9.34 -7.89 7.45
N THR A 301 9.24 -9.11 6.94
CA THR A 301 8.18 -10.09 7.24
C THR A 301 8.73 -11.35 7.90
N SER A 302 10.02 -11.66 7.69
CA SER A 302 10.69 -12.83 8.29
C SER A 302 11.15 -12.52 9.72
N PRO A 303 10.67 -13.25 10.76
CA PRO A 303 11.18 -13.10 12.12
C PRO A 303 12.67 -13.42 12.24
N ASP A 304 13.19 -14.34 11.44
CA ASP A 304 14.60 -14.71 11.45
C ASP A 304 15.48 -13.56 10.94
N LYS A 305 15.03 -12.87 9.88
CA LYS A 305 15.70 -11.65 9.39
C LYS A 305 15.68 -10.56 10.45
N MET A 306 14.56 -10.38 11.17
CA MET A 306 14.46 -9.43 12.27
C MET A 306 15.48 -9.74 13.38
N VAL A 307 15.55 -10.99 13.85
CA VAL A 307 16.53 -11.41 14.87
C VAL A 307 17.97 -11.18 14.39
N SER A 308 18.26 -11.52 13.13
CA SER A 308 19.59 -11.32 12.55
C SER A 308 20.06 -9.87 12.66
N LEU A 309 19.18 -8.90 12.36
CA LEU A 309 19.51 -7.48 12.37
C LEU A 309 19.79 -6.94 13.78
N ILE A 310 19.04 -7.42 14.77
CA ILE A 310 19.29 -7.05 16.17
C ILE A 310 20.58 -7.69 16.68
N LYS A 311 20.79 -8.99 16.39
CA LYS A 311 22.00 -9.71 16.85
C LYS A 311 23.28 -9.22 16.20
N SER A 312 23.23 -8.77 14.94
CA SER A 312 24.39 -8.17 14.26
C SER A 312 24.68 -6.74 14.73
N GLY A 313 23.78 -6.11 15.47
CA GLY A 313 23.91 -4.72 15.91
C GLY A 313 23.74 -3.72 14.76
N GLU A 314 23.00 -4.08 13.70
CA GLU A 314 22.71 -3.18 12.59
C GLU A 314 21.63 -2.16 12.96
N ILE A 315 20.62 -2.58 13.73
CA ILE A 315 19.53 -1.75 14.26
C ILE A 315 19.14 -2.24 15.66
N ASP A 316 18.47 -1.40 16.44
CA ASP A 316 17.96 -1.74 17.77
C ASP A 316 16.45 -2.02 17.75
N LEU A 317 15.76 -1.49 16.73
CA LEU A 317 14.30 -1.52 16.55
C LEU A 317 13.98 -1.98 15.12
N ILE A 318 13.02 -2.89 14.99
CA ILE A 318 12.51 -3.40 13.72
C ILE A 318 11.42 -2.45 13.22
N GLY A 319 11.80 -1.57 12.27
CA GLY A 319 10.89 -0.62 11.64
C GLY A 319 10.01 -1.26 10.58
N CYS A 320 8.69 -1.10 10.69
CA CYS A 320 7.74 -1.65 9.72
C CYS A 320 6.54 -0.73 9.45
N ALA A 321 6.45 -0.23 8.21
CA ALA A 321 5.20 0.33 7.69
C ALA A 321 4.32 -0.79 7.10
N ARG A 322 4.59 -1.19 5.85
CA ARG A 322 3.79 -2.17 5.08
C ARG A 322 3.58 -3.55 5.76
N PRO A 323 4.59 -4.15 6.44
CA PRO A 323 4.36 -5.38 7.20
C PRO A 323 3.30 -5.22 8.31
N SER A 324 3.30 -4.09 9.04
CA SER A 324 2.29 -3.79 10.08
C SER A 324 0.88 -3.54 9.52
N ILE A 325 0.78 -3.20 8.23
CA ILE A 325 -0.50 -3.05 7.52
C ILE A 325 -1.05 -4.43 7.13
N ALA A 326 -0.20 -5.28 6.57
CA ALA A 326 -0.59 -6.63 6.17
C ALA A 326 -0.94 -7.51 7.39
N ASP A 327 -0.18 -7.36 8.47
CA ASP A 327 -0.41 -8.08 9.72
C ASP A 327 -0.19 -7.18 10.94
N PRO A 328 -1.25 -6.51 11.43
CA PRO A 328 -1.17 -5.75 12.67
C PRO A 328 -0.76 -6.61 13.87
N PHE A 329 -0.96 -7.94 13.81
CA PHE A 329 -0.70 -8.89 14.89
C PHE A 329 0.62 -9.65 14.73
N LEU A 330 1.49 -9.25 13.79
CA LEU A 330 2.80 -9.86 13.57
C LEU A 330 3.61 -10.00 14.88
N PRO A 331 3.75 -8.96 15.74
CA PRO A 331 4.47 -9.10 17.00
C PRO A 331 3.86 -10.15 17.92
N ARG A 332 2.55 -10.09 18.15
CA ARG A 332 1.84 -11.06 19.00
C ARG A 332 1.92 -12.50 18.47
N LYS A 333 1.88 -12.69 17.15
CA LYS A 333 2.03 -14.01 16.53
C LYS A 333 3.41 -14.61 16.80
N ILE A 334 4.47 -13.81 16.70
CA ILE A 334 5.82 -14.24 17.09
C ILE A 334 5.86 -14.52 18.60
N GLU A 335 5.22 -13.67 19.41
CA GLU A 335 5.16 -13.82 20.86
C GLU A 335 4.50 -15.14 21.31
N GLU A 336 3.44 -15.55 20.62
CA GLU A 336 2.65 -16.74 20.94
C GLU A 336 3.18 -18.02 20.25
N GLY A 337 4.34 -17.93 19.57
CA GLY A 337 4.93 -19.04 18.83
C GLY A 337 4.08 -19.50 17.65
N ARG A 338 3.40 -18.57 16.97
CA ARG A 338 2.50 -18.77 15.82
C ARG A 338 3.05 -18.11 14.56
N VAL A 339 4.34 -18.29 14.28
CA VAL A 339 5.03 -17.67 13.13
C VAL A 339 4.37 -18.05 11.80
N GLU A 340 3.82 -19.26 11.71
CA GLU A 340 3.09 -19.75 10.54
C GLU A 340 1.76 -19.04 10.29
N ASP A 341 1.26 -18.24 11.25
CA ASP A 341 0.05 -17.41 11.10
C ASP A 341 0.34 -15.99 10.57
N ILE A 342 1.61 -15.66 10.33
CA ILE A 342 1.99 -14.32 9.86
C ILE A 342 1.46 -14.10 8.46
N ARG A 343 0.72 -13.00 8.28
CA ARG A 343 0.20 -12.57 6.99
C ARG A 343 1.20 -11.65 6.31
N GLU A 344 2.14 -12.25 5.60
CA GLU A 344 3.26 -11.52 5.00
C GLU A 344 2.83 -10.48 3.96
N CYS A 345 3.43 -9.29 4.02
CA CYS A 345 3.30 -8.27 2.99
C CYS A 345 3.83 -8.80 1.64
N ILE A 346 3.06 -8.58 0.57
CA ILE A 346 3.45 -8.96 -0.79
C ILE A 346 4.17 -7.86 -1.55
N GLY A 347 4.29 -6.66 -0.97
CA GLY A 347 4.97 -5.52 -1.58
C GLY A 347 4.29 -4.98 -2.85
N CYS A 348 2.95 -5.02 -2.95
CA CYS A 348 2.20 -4.54 -4.12
C CYS A 348 1.92 -3.03 -4.16
N ASN A 349 2.16 -2.32 -3.04
CA ASN A 349 1.85 -0.90 -2.88
C ASN A 349 0.39 -0.46 -3.16
N ILE A 350 -0.59 -1.37 -3.16
CA ILE A 350 -2.02 -1.00 -3.14
C ILE A 350 -2.38 -0.15 -1.90
N CYS A 351 -1.61 -0.25 -0.81
CA CYS A 351 -1.75 0.67 0.31
C CYS A 351 -1.33 2.10 -0.08
N VAL A 352 -0.24 2.28 -0.82
CA VAL A 352 0.21 3.61 -1.27
C VAL A 352 -0.80 4.23 -2.22
N SER A 353 -1.46 3.43 -3.07
CA SER A 353 -2.47 3.97 -3.98
C SER A 353 -3.68 4.57 -3.27
N GLY A 354 -3.95 4.19 -2.02
CA GLY A 354 -4.96 4.88 -1.19
C GLY A 354 -4.59 6.35 -1.00
N ASP A 355 -3.34 6.62 -0.62
CA ASP A 355 -2.85 7.96 -0.38
C ASP A 355 -2.83 8.83 -1.65
N PHE A 356 -2.28 8.31 -2.75
CA PHE A 356 -2.26 9.00 -4.05
C PHE A 356 -3.64 9.24 -4.66
N THR A 357 -4.66 8.51 -4.20
CA THR A 357 -6.07 8.71 -4.64
C THR A 357 -6.93 9.37 -3.57
N MET A 358 -6.32 9.82 -2.46
CA MET A 358 -7.00 10.45 -1.32
C MET A 358 -8.17 9.60 -0.80
N SER A 359 -7.98 8.27 -0.81
CA SER A 359 -8.94 7.27 -0.36
C SER A 359 -8.39 6.46 0.82
N PRO A 360 -9.26 5.97 1.74
CA PRO A 360 -8.82 5.08 2.81
C PRO A 360 -7.96 3.93 2.26
N ILE A 361 -6.79 3.73 2.87
CA ILE A 361 -5.85 2.71 2.41
C ILE A 361 -6.46 1.31 2.40
N ARG A 362 -6.05 0.53 1.40
CA ARG A 362 -6.42 -0.88 1.25
C ARG A 362 -5.17 -1.75 1.32
N CYS A 363 -5.31 -2.96 1.83
CA CYS A 363 -4.24 -3.95 1.79
C CYS A 363 -4.71 -5.18 1.02
N THR A 364 -3.92 -5.63 0.04
CA THR A 364 -4.24 -6.86 -0.71
C THR A 364 -4.34 -8.08 0.19
N GLN A 365 -3.54 -8.12 1.26
CA GLN A 365 -3.54 -9.21 2.22
C GLN A 365 -4.63 -9.06 3.28
N ASN A 366 -4.77 -7.84 3.83
CA ASN A 366 -5.62 -7.55 4.98
C ASN A 366 -6.85 -6.72 4.58
N PRO A 367 -8.01 -7.35 4.35
CA PRO A 367 -9.22 -6.62 3.98
C PRO A 367 -9.85 -5.81 5.12
N SER A 368 -9.40 -5.97 6.38
CA SER A 368 -9.89 -5.14 7.49
C SER A 368 -9.23 -3.76 7.55
N MET A 369 -8.12 -3.56 6.85
CA MET A 369 -7.38 -2.30 6.85
C MET A 369 -8.25 -1.16 6.31
N GLY A 370 -8.46 -0.12 7.12
CA GLY A 370 -9.34 1.01 6.82
C GLY A 370 -10.82 0.76 7.12
N GLU A 371 -11.18 -0.42 7.62
CA GLU A 371 -12.55 -0.84 7.92
C GLU A 371 -12.77 -1.12 9.42
N GLU A 372 -11.74 -0.95 10.25
CA GLU A 372 -11.73 -1.27 11.68
C GLU A 372 -12.81 -0.48 12.44
N TRP A 373 -12.91 0.82 12.18
CA TRP A 373 -13.96 1.66 12.74
C TRP A 373 -15.23 1.69 11.89
N ARG A 374 -15.05 1.83 10.57
CA ARG A 374 -16.13 2.07 9.60
C ARG A 374 -17.14 0.93 9.57
N LYS A 375 -16.65 -0.30 9.69
CA LYS A 375 -17.46 -1.54 9.64
C LYS A 375 -17.29 -2.46 10.85
N GLY A 376 -16.39 -2.11 11.77
CA GLY A 376 -16.09 -2.96 12.93
C GLY A 376 -15.33 -4.24 12.57
N TRP A 377 -14.62 -4.26 11.44
CA TRP A 377 -13.85 -5.43 11.01
C TRP A 377 -12.56 -5.55 11.82
N HIS A 378 -12.12 -6.77 12.08
CA HIS A 378 -10.91 -7.02 12.85
C HIS A 378 -9.99 -7.99 12.09
N PRO A 379 -8.65 -7.78 12.07
CA PRO A 379 -7.73 -8.59 11.27
C PRO A 379 -7.64 -10.05 11.73
N GLU A 380 -7.90 -10.32 13.00
CA GLU A 380 -7.83 -11.66 13.62
C GLU A 380 -9.19 -12.24 14.05
N TYR A 381 -10.20 -11.39 14.22
CA TYR A 381 -11.50 -11.78 14.78
C TYR A 381 -12.61 -11.53 13.77
N ILE A 382 -13.65 -12.34 13.85
CA ILE A 382 -14.86 -12.20 13.04
C ILE A 382 -16.07 -12.67 13.86
N LYS A 383 -17.25 -12.14 13.55
CA LYS A 383 -18.51 -12.46 14.22
C LYS A 383 -18.80 -13.97 14.14
N LYS A 384 -19.39 -14.57 15.17
CA LYS A 384 -19.82 -15.98 15.14
C LYS A 384 -20.95 -16.20 14.13
N LYS A 385 -21.14 -17.46 13.72
CA LYS A 385 -22.25 -17.87 12.85
C LYS A 385 -23.61 -17.55 13.47
N VAL A 386 -24.58 -17.20 12.64
CA VAL A 386 -25.96 -16.90 13.06
C VAL A 386 -26.82 -18.18 13.06
N SER A 387 -26.56 -19.10 12.13
CA SER A 387 -27.24 -20.40 12.03
C SER A 387 -26.24 -21.55 11.86
N SER A 388 -26.74 -22.78 11.82
CA SER A 388 -25.97 -24.00 11.50
C SER A 388 -26.11 -24.42 10.04
N LYS A 389 -26.59 -23.54 9.16
CA LYS A 389 -26.76 -23.87 7.74
C LYS A 389 -25.38 -24.04 7.08
N PRO A 390 -25.16 -25.07 6.24
CA PRO A 390 -23.92 -25.21 5.50
C PRO A 390 -23.82 -24.14 4.41
N VAL A 391 -22.58 -23.84 4.00
CA VAL A 391 -22.27 -22.83 2.97
C VAL A 391 -21.44 -23.45 1.86
N LEU A 392 -21.83 -23.22 0.61
CA LEU A 392 -21.07 -23.59 -0.57
C LEU A 392 -20.40 -22.34 -1.17
N ILE A 393 -19.09 -22.41 -1.38
CA ILE A 393 -18.31 -21.40 -2.10
C ILE A 393 -17.83 -22.02 -3.41
N VAL A 394 -18.13 -21.36 -4.54
CA VAL A 394 -17.77 -21.84 -5.88
C VAL A 394 -16.70 -20.94 -6.49
N GLY A 395 -15.47 -21.46 -6.59
CA GLY A 395 -14.29 -20.77 -7.08
C GLY A 395 -13.23 -20.57 -5.98
N GLY A 396 -12.07 -21.20 -6.14
CA GLY A 396 -10.91 -21.15 -5.26
C GLY A 396 -9.94 -20.01 -5.55
N GLY A 397 -10.40 -18.91 -6.15
CA GLY A 397 -9.63 -17.67 -6.33
C GLY A 397 -9.46 -16.86 -5.03
N PRO A 398 -8.80 -15.68 -5.07
CA PRO A 398 -8.57 -14.86 -3.87
C PRO A 398 -9.86 -14.48 -3.11
N ALA A 399 -10.98 -14.29 -3.82
CA ALA A 399 -12.27 -14.01 -3.21
C ALA A 399 -12.82 -15.23 -2.45
N GLY A 400 -12.88 -16.40 -3.09
CA GLY A 400 -13.38 -17.62 -2.46
C GLY A 400 -12.50 -18.12 -1.33
N LEU A 401 -11.18 -18.00 -1.46
CA LEU A 401 -10.24 -18.34 -0.40
C LEU A 401 -10.44 -17.48 0.86
N GLU A 402 -10.62 -16.16 0.70
CA GLU A 402 -10.93 -15.29 1.84
C GLU A 402 -12.31 -15.61 2.44
N ALA A 403 -13.34 -15.78 1.59
CA ALA A 403 -14.69 -16.09 2.06
C ALA A 403 -14.72 -17.40 2.86
N ALA A 404 -14.15 -18.47 2.32
CA ALA A 404 -14.09 -19.78 2.97
C ALA A 404 -13.30 -19.73 4.28
N GLN A 405 -12.14 -19.06 4.30
CA GLN A 405 -11.35 -18.90 5.52
C GLN A 405 -12.16 -18.19 6.60
N MET A 406 -12.82 -17.09 6.25
CA MET A 406 -13.53 -16.26 7.22
C MET A 406 -14.80 -16.92 7.70
N LEU A 407 -15.59 -17.56 6.83
CA LEU A 407 -16.74 -18.35 7.22
C LEU A 407 -16.37 -19.54 8.11
N GLY A 408 -15.24 -20.20 7.80
CA GLY A 408 -14.64 -21.22 8.65
C GLY A 408 -14.35 -20.66 10.05
N LYS A 409 -13.73 -19.48 10.16
CA LYS A 409 -13.50 -18.78 11.45
C LYS A 409 -14.79 -18.36 12.17
N ARG A 410 -15.86 -18.03 11.43
CA ARG A 410 -17.21 -17.79 12.02
C ARG A 410 -17.80 -19.07 12.60
N GLY A 411 -17.41 -20.23 12.08
CA GLY A 411 -17.81 -21.57 12.51
C GLY A 411 -18.83 -22.27 11.61
N TYR A 412 -19.10 -21.75 10.41
CA TYR A 412 -19.97 -22.41 9.43
C TYR A 412 -19.30 -23.68 8.89
N ASP A 413 -20.10 -24.66 8.49
CA ASP A 413 -19.60 -25.79 7.71
C ASP A 413 -19.52 -25.35 6.25
N VAL A 414 -18.30 -25.25 5.73
CA VAL A 414 -18.01 -24.65 4.43
C VAL A 414 -17.51 -25.70 3.47
N THR A 415 -18.14 -25.80 2.31
CA THR A 415 -17.62 -26.53 1.15
C THR A 415 -17.08 -25.52 0.14
N LEU A 416 -15.80 -25.63 -0.22
CA LEU A 416 -15.17 -24.86 -1.29
C LEU A 416 -14.96 -25.76 -2.51
N ALA A 417 -15.65 -25.48 -3.60
CA ALA A 417 -15.48 -26.18 -4.87
C ALA A 417 -14.63 -25.34 -5.84
N GLU A 418 -13.61 -25.95 -6.44
CA GLU A 418 -12.74 -25.35 -7.45
C GLU A 418 -12.71 -26.26 -8.68
N LYS A 419 -12.84 -25.64 -9.86
CA LYS A 419 -12.81 -26.32 -11.15
C LYS A 419 -11.42 -26.85 -11.49
N GLU A 420 -10.38 -26.13 -11.11
CA GLU A 420 -8.99 -26.46 -11.39
C GLU A 420 -8.37 -27.39 -10.33
N LEU A 421 -7.19 -27.95 -10.64
CA LEU A 421 -6.42 -28.76 -9.69
C LEU A 421 -5.64 -27.95 -8.65
N ASN A 422 -5.59 -26.62 -8.78
CA ASN A 422 -4.84 -25.75 -7.88
C ASN A 422 -5.73 -24.62 -7.38
N LEU A 423 -5.71 -24.40 -6.07
CA LEU A 423 -6.31 -23.23 -5.46
C LEU A 423 -5.48 -21.97 -5.73
N GLY A 424 -6.12 -20.81 -5.66
CA GLY A 424 -5.53 -19.49 -5.84
C GLY A 424 -6.01 -18.75 -7.08
N GLY A 425 -6.71 -19.43 -8.01
CA GLY A 425 -7.26 -18.84 -9.22
C GLY A 425 -6.24 -17.96 -9.96
N ARG A 426 -6.61 -16.70 -10.22
CA ARG A 426 -5.71 -15.75 -10.89
C ARG A 426 -4.38 -15.51 -10.16
N VAL A 427 -4.34 -15.54 -8.82
CA VAL A 427 -3.08 -15.29 -8.09
C VAL A 427 -2.07 -16.41 -8.31
N PHE A 428 -2.55 -17.66 -8.38
CA PHE A 428 -1.69 -18.81 -8.69
C PHE A 428 -1.04 -18.69 -10.08
N LYS A 429 -1.77 -18.13 -11.06
CA LYS A 429 -1.26 -17.90 -12.42
C LYS A 429 -0.33 -16.67 -12.47
N GLU A 430 -0.80 -15.54 -11.94
CA GLU A 430 -0.09 -14.27 -11.99
C GLU A 430 1.22 -14.26 -11.19
N SER A 431 1.29 -14.96 -10.05
CA SER A 431 2.53 -15.04 -9.25
C SER A 431 3.68 -15.74 -9.96
N LYS A 432 3.42 -16.46 -11.06
CA LYS A 432 4.46 -17.07 -11.90
C LYS A 432 5.02 -16.12 -12.96
N LEU A 433 4.43 -14.93 -13.10
CA LEU A 433 4.91 -13.92 -14.03
C LEU A 433 6.15 -13.18 -13.47
N PRO A 434 6.99 -12.58 -14.33
CA PRO A 434 8.22 -11.90 -13.92
C PRO A 434 8.00 -10.88 -12.79
N GLY A 435 8.74 -11.06 -11.71
CA GLY A 435 8.72 -10.18 -10.55
C GLY A 435 7.47 -10.25 -9.64
N LEU A 436 6.47 -11.09 -9.95
CA LEU A 436 5.23 -11.18 -9.15
C LEU A 436 5.21 -12.33 -8.14
N ALA A 437 6.31 -13.06 -7.96
CA ALA A 437 6.38 -14.24 -7.09
C ALA A 437 5.87 -14.00 -5.65
N ALA A 438 6.20 -12.85 -5.06
CA ALA A 438 5.76 -12.51 -3.70
C ALA A 438 4.22 -12.40 -3.56
N TRP A 439 3.48 -12.23 -4.65
CA TRP A 439 2.01 -12.17 -4.62
C TRP A 439 1.39 -13.54 -4.34
N GLY A 440 2.12 -14.64 -4.58
CA GLY A 440 1.71 -16.00 -4.22
C GLY A 440 1.37 -16.14 -2.73
N ARG A 441 1.97 -15.32 -1.87
CA ARG A 441 1.69 -15.25 -0.42
C ARG A 441 0.24 -14.93 -0.08
N VAL A 442 -0.55 -14.37 -1.00
CA VAL A 442 -2.00 -14.20 -0.83
C VAL A 442 -2.70 -15.57 -0.76
N VAL A 443 -2.27 -16.52 -1.59
CA VAL A 443 -2.76 -17.90 -1.61
C VAL A 443 -2.16 -18.67 -0.43
N ASP A 444 -0.84 -18.63 -0.27
CA ASP A 444 -0.13 -19.42 0.74
C ASP A 444 -0.65 -19.16 2.15
N TYR A 445 -0.87 -17.88 2.51
CA TYR A 445 -1.47 -17.53 3.79
C TYR A 445 -2.85 -18.17 3.96
N ARG A 446 -3.77 -18.03 2.99
CA ARG A 446 -5.13 -18.59 3.10
C ARG A 446 -5.13 -20.11 3.20
N LEU A 447 -4.30 -20.78 2.42
CA LEU A 447 -4.15 -22.25 2.46
C LEU A 447 -3.57 -22.73 3.80
N SER A 448 -2.55 -22.04 4.34
CA SER A 448 -2.01 -22.37 5.65
C SER A 448 -3.08 -22.34 6.75
N GLN A 449 -4.05 -21.45 6.62
CA GLN A 449 -5.13 -21.25 7.59
C GLN A 449 -6.22 -22.33 7.46
N PHE A 450 -6.47 -22.88 6.28
CA PHE A 450 -7.40 -23.99 6.10
C PHE A 450 -7.01 -25.23 6.90
N SER A 451 -5.71 -25.50 7.06
CA SER A 451 -5.23 -26.62 7.89
C SER A 451 -5.69 -26.53 9.36
N LYS A 452 -6.10 -25.35 9.82
CA LYS A 452 -6.56 -25.05 11.17
C LYS A 452 -8.10 -24.97 11.28
N LEU A 453 -8.81 -25.16 10.17
CA LEU A 453 -10.26 -25.03 10.05
C LEU A 453 -10.87 -26.36 9.56
N PRO A 454 -11.10 -27.34 10.46
CA PRO A 454 -11.62 -28.66 10.07
C PRO A 454 -13.06 -28.62 9.51
N ASN A 455 -13.74 -27.49 9.66
CA ASN A 455 -15.06 -27.19 9.12
C ASN A 455 -15.03 -26.57 7.71
N VAL A 456 -13.87 -26.55 7.05
CA VAL A 456 -13.71 -26.13 5.66
C VAL A 456 -13.21 -27.33 4.84
N GLU A 457 -14.06 -27.82 3.94
CA GLU A 457 -13.72 -28.90 3.02
C GLU A 457 -13.48 -28.33 1.62
N THR A 458 -12.44 -28.82 0.93
CA THR A 458 -12.06 -28.37 -0.41
C THR A 458 -12.20 -29.50 -1.43
N TYR A 459 -12.94 -29.24 -2.50
CA TYR A 459 -13.14 -30.16 -3.63
C TYR A 459 -12.54 -29.52 -4.88
N LEU A 460 -11.50 -30.15 -5.41
CA LEU A 460 -10.82 -29.74 -6.65
C LEU A 460 -11.40 -30.51 -7.84
N ASP A 461 -11.07 -30.10 -9.06
CA ASP A 461 -11.57 -30.75 -10.29
C ASP A 461 -13.12 -30.84 -10.32
N SER A 462 -13.77 -29.80 -9.81
CA SER A 462 -15.22 -29.75 -9.56
C SER A 462 -15.87 -28.58 -10.30
N ASP A 463 -16.16 -28.77 -11.59
CA ASP A 463 -16.87 -27.78 -12.43
C ASP A 463 -18.40 -27.86 -12.19
N LEU A 464 -18.94 -26.91 -11.42
CA LEU A 464 -20.34 -26.94 -10.99
C LEU A 464 -21.29 -26.30 -12.01
N THR A 465 -22.48 -26.88 -12.16
CA THR A 465 -23.58 -26.40 -13.00
C THR A 465 -24.78 -26.00 -12.13
N PRO A 466 -25.79 -25.28 -12.66
CA PRO A 466 -27.01 -24.98 -11.91
C PRO A 466 -27.73 -26.24 -11.38
N ASP A 467 -27.69 -27.35 -12.12
CA ASP A 467 -28.26 -28.63 -11.68
C ASP A 467 -27.54 -29.16 -10.44
N HIS A 468 -26.19 -29.16 -10.44
CA HIS A 468 -25.43 -29.57 -9.27
C HIS A 468 -25.78 -28.72 -8.03
N LEU A 469 -25.95 -27.40 -8.18
CA LEU A 469 -26.30 -26.51 -7.06
C LEU A 469 -27.64 -26.89 -6.44
N LEU A 470 -28.66 -27.17 -7.27
CA LEU A 470 -29.98 -27.61 -6.80
C LEU A 470 -29.94 -29.00 -6.17
N GLU A 471 -29.21 -29.94 -6.79
CA GLU A 471 -29.07 -31.32 -6.29
C GLU A 471 -28.35 -31.39 -4.93
N PHE A 472 -27.33 -30.54 -4.70
CA PHE A 472 -26.64 -30.48 -3.41
C PHE A 472 -27.53 -29.94 -2.28
N GLY A 473 -28.49 -29.08 -2.62
CA GLY A 473 -29.43 -28.48 -1.67
C GLY A 473 -28.78 -27.73 -0.51
N ILE A 474 -27.61 -27.12 -0.74
CA ILE A 474 -26.91 -26.31 0.26
C ILE A 474 -27.59 -24.93 0.33
N PRO A 475 -28.10 -24.49 1.51
CA PRO A 475 -28.95 -23.29 1.59
C PRO A 475 -28.26 -21.98 1.23
N LEU A 476 -26.97 -21.85 1.52
CA LEU A 476 -26.22 -20.60 1.38
C LEU A 476 -25.11 -20.80 0.35
N ILE A 477 -25.17 -20.10 -0.77
CA ILE A 477 -24.23 -20.24 -1.89
C ILE A 477 -23.57 -18.92 -2.23
N GLY A 478 -22.24 -18.93 -2.28
CA GLY A 478 -21.40 -17.84 -2.76
C GLY A 478 -20.67 -18.22 -4.06
N ILE A 479 -20.93 -17.50 -5.15
CA ILE A 479 -20.33 -17.74 -6.47
C ILE A 479 -19.24 -16.70 -6.74
N CYS A 480 -18.00 -17.15 -6.89
CA CYS A 480 -16.83 -16.31 -7.11
C CYS A 480 -15.90 -16.90 -8.19
N THR A 481 -16.50 -17.29 -9.32
CA THR A 481 -15.90 -17.96 -10.50
C THR A 481 -14.94 -17.10 -11.34
N GLY A 482 -14.53 -15.94 -10.82
CA GLY A 482 -13.52 -15.08 -11.43
C GLY A 482 -13.98 -14.35 -12.70
N SER A 483 -13.03 -14.04 -13.56
CA SER A 483 -13.21 -13.27 -14.80
C SER A 483 -12.23 -13.75 -15.86
N THR A 484 -12.51 -13.45 -17.13
CA THR A 484 -11.64 -13.77 -18.27
C THR A 484 -11.30 -12.51 -19.04
N TRP A 485 -10.09 -12.43 -19.63
CA TRP A 485 -9.66 -11.30 -20.45
C TRP A 485 -10.40 -11.24 -21.79
N HIS A 486 -10.73 -10.03 -22.24
CA HIS A 486 -11.41 -9.81 -23.51
C HIS A 486 -10.51 -10.14 -24.71
N LYS A 487 -11.02 -10.96 -25.63
CA LYS A 487 -10.37 -11.26 -26.92
C LYS A 487 -10.81 -10.35 -28.06
N ASN A 488 -11.77 -9.46 -27.82
CA ASN A 488 -12.39 -8.60 -28.83
C ASN A 488 -12.03 -7.11 -28.69
N GLY A 489 -11.03 -6.78 -27.86
CA GLY A 489 -10.53 -5.42 -27.70
C GLY A 489 -11.32 -4.50 -26.77
N LEU A 490 -12.47 -4.93 -26.24
CA LEU A 490 -13.27 -4.12 -25.31
C LEU A 490 -12.45 -3.68 -24.08
N GLY A 491 -12.55 -2.40 -23.71
CA GLY A 491 -11.72 -1.79 -22.68
C GLY A 491 -12.14 -0.37 -22.26
N PHE A 492 -11.18 0.38 -21.73
CA PHE A 492 -11.37 1.77 -21.33
C PHE A 492 -11.68 2.68 -22.52
N ASN A 493 -11.01 2.48 -23.66
CA ASN A 493 -11.17 3.31 -24.84
C ASN A 493 -12.11 2.70 -25.88
N LEU A 494 -12.13 1.37 -25.99
CA LEU A 494 -12.99 0.66 -26.94
C LEU A 494 -14.27 0.16 -26.27
N LYS A 495 -15.43 0.68 -26.69
CA LYS A 495 -16.76 0.36 -26.14
C LYS A 495 -17.55 -0.65 -26.95
N GLU A 496 -17.11 -0.92 -28.17
CA GLU A 496 -17.68 -1.92 -29.06
C GLU A 496 -16.58 -2.94 -29.43
N PRO A 497 -16.94 -4.19 -29.73
CA PRO A 497 -15.98 -5.19 -30.23
C PRO A 497 -15.24 -4.68 -31.48
N LEU A 498 -13.94 -4.96 -31.55
CA LEU A 498 -13.14 -4.69 -32.75
C LEU A 498 -13.58 -5.58 -33.92
N ASP A 499 -13.43 -5.04 -35.13
CA ASP A 499 -13.38 -5.85 -36.34
C ASP A 499 -12.00 -6.52 -36.42
N ILE A 500 -11.99 -7.84 -36.26
CA ILE A 500 -10.79 -8.66 -36.20
C ILE A 500 -10.85 -9.67 -37.35
N ASP A 501 -9.88 -9.61 -38.25
CA ASP A 501 -9.73 -10.60 -39.31
C ASP A 501 -9.59 -12.01 -38.70
N PRO A 502 -10.42 -13.00 -39.08
CA PRO A 502 -10.30 -14.36 -38.58
C PRO A 502 -8.95 -15.04 -38.81
N SER A 503 -8.12 -14.57 -39.76
CA SER A 503 -6.75 -15.08 -39.95
C SER A 503 -5.71 -14.40 -39.04
N ALA A 504 -6.07 -13.32 -38.33
CA ALA A 504 -5.16 -12.65 -37.42
C ALA A 504 -4.84 -13.48 -36.16
N SER A 505 -3.58 -13.43 -35.74
CA SER A 505 -3.05 -14.18 -34.60
C SER A 505 -3.23 -13.38 -33.29
N VAL A 506 -4.39 -13.57 -32.63
CA VAL A 506 -4.81 -12.80 -31.44
C VAL A 506 -4.73 -13.62 -30.15
N TYR A 507 -4.06 -13.08 -29.15
CA TYR A 507 -3.88 -13.66 -27.81
C TYR A 507 -4.39 -12.72 -26.71
N THR A 508 -4.65 -13.30 -25.55
CA THR A 508 -4.99 -12.62 -24.29
C THR A 508 -4.02 -13.01 -23.18
N PRO A 509 -3.98 -12.28 -22.04
CA PRO A 509 -3.22 -12.72 -20.87
C PRO A 509 -3.53 -14.14 -20.41
N ASP A 510 -4.78 -14.59 -20.54
CA ASP A 510 -5.18 -15.96 -20.18
C ASP A 510 -4.48 -17.00 -21.08
N ASP A 511 -4.37 -16.73 -22.38
CA ASP A 511 -3.65 -17.60 -23.33
C ASP A 511 -2.16 -17.73 -22.93
N ILE A 512 -1.50 -16.59 -22.69
CA ILE A 512 -0.07 -16.55 -22.37
C ILE A 512 0.21 -17.27 -21.04
N MET A 513 -0.63 -17.05 -20.02
CA MET A 513 -0.51 -17.72 -18.73
C MET A 513 -0.82 -19.22 -18.80
N ALA A 514 -1.67 -19.65 -19.74
CA ALA A 514 -1.93 -21.07 -20.03
C ALA A 514 -0.79 -21.74 -20.82
N GLY A 515 0.19 -20.98 -21.30
CA GLY A 515 1.31 -21.48 -22.10
C GLY A 515 1.07 -21.47 -23.60
N ASN A 516 -0.06 -20.92 -24.06
CA ASN A 516 -0.34 -20.72 -25.48
C ASN A 516 0.46 -19.49 -25.94
N LEU A 517 1.58 -19.76 -26.60
CA LEU A 517 2.55 -18.73 -27.00
C LEU A 517 2.21 -18.11 -28.36
N PRO A 518 2.56 -16.82 -28.58
CA PRO A 518 2.31 -16.14 -29.85
C PRO A 518 3.01 -16.80 -31.05
N ASN A 519 2.37 -16.74 -32.22
CA ASN A 519 2.95 -17.16 -33.48
C ASN A 519 3.94 -16.10 -34.00
N GLY A 520 4.96 -16.55 -34.73
CA GLY A 520 6.01 -15.67 -35.26
C GLY A 520 6.94 -15.14 -34.17
N ASN A 521 7.65 -14.06 -34.47
CA ASN A 521 8.69 -13.49 -33.61
C ASN A 521 8.32 -12.11 -33.06
N HIS A 522 7.52 -11.32 -33.78
CA HIS A 522 7.15 -9.95 -33.37
C HIS A 522 5.74 -9.90 -32.79
N VAL A 523 5.66 -9.55 -31.51
CA VAL A 523 4.40 -9.43 -30.76
C VAL A 523 4.10 -7.97 -30.48
N LEU A 524 2.94 -7.50 -30.93
CA LEU A 524 2.42 -6.20 -30.55
C LEU A 524 1.49 -6.36 -29.34
N ILE A 525 1.73 -5.61 -28.28
CA ILE A 525 0.86 -5.57 -27.09
C ILE A 525 -0.02 -4.34 -27.18
N TRP A 526 -1.34 -4.54 -27.13
CA TRP A 526 -2.30 -3.45 -26.94
C TRP A 526 -2.71 -3.39 -25.47
N ASP A 527 -2.20 -2.39 -24.75
CA ASP A 527 -2.52 -2.15 -23.33
C ASP A 527 -3.55 -1.03 -23.16
N ASP A 528 -4.79 -1.45 -22.94
CA ASP A 528 -5.92 -0.63 -22.51
C ASP A 528 -6.38 -0.99 -21.07
N ASP A 529 -5.53 -1.68 -20.29
CA ASP A 529 -5.70 -1.98 -18.85
C ASP A 529 -4.99 -0.94 -17.97
N HIS A 530 -3.83 -0.44 -18.43
CA HIS A 530 -3.04 0.64 -17.82
C HIS A 530 -2.42 0.35 -16.45
N TYR A 531 -2.51 -0.89 -15.95
CA TYR A 531 -1.90 -1.28 -14.67
C TYR A 531 -0.61 -2.10 -14.88
N TYR A 532 -0.54 -3.36 -14.44
CA TYR A 532 0.71 -4.15 -14.50
C TYR A 532 0.72 -5.19 -15.61
N MET A 533 -0.44 -5.67 -16.07
CA MET A 533 -0.48 -6.90 -16.86
C MET A 533 0.26 -6.76 -18.20
N GLY A 534 0.04 -5.66 -18.92
CA GLY A 534 0.67 -5.45 -20.24
C GLY A 534 2.19 -5.46 -20.16
N ASN A 535 2.76 -4.70 -19.23
CA ASN A 535 4.21 -4.57 -19.11
C ASN A 535 4.88 -5.81 -18.48
N VAL A 536 4.18 -6.55 -17.61
CA VAL A 536 4.66 -7.84 -17.10
C VAL A 536 4.71 -8.89 -18.21
N LEU A 537 3.71 -8.92 -19.09
CA LEU A 537 3.70 -9.85 -20.23
C LEU A 537 4.71 -9.43 -21.31
N ALA A 538 4.95 -8.14 -21.50
CA ALA A 538 6.05 -7.65 -22.35
C ALA A 538 7.40 -8.23 -21.89
N GLU A 539 7.69 -8.14 -20.59
CA GLU A 539 8.90 -8.70 -20.00
C GLU A 539 8.99 -10.22 -20.18
N LEU A 540 7.88 -10.95 -19.95
CA LEU A 540 7.83 -12.40 -20.15
C LEU A 540 8.11 -12.80 -21.60
N LEU A 541 7.51 -12.12 -22.56
CA LEU A 541 7.68 -12.42 -23.99
C LEU A 541 9.13 -12.14 -24.43
N ILE A 542 9.75 -11.05 -23.96
CA ILE A 542 11.17 -10.79 -24.24
C ILE A 542 12.06 -11.88 -23.64
N GLN A 543 11.81 -12.32 -22.40
CA GLN A 543 12.54 -13.43 -21.79
C GLN A 543 12.41 -14.75 -22.56
N ARG A 544 11.34 -14.89 -23.37
CA ARG A 544 11.11 -16.04 -24.27
C ARG A 544 11.64 -15.84 -25.69
N GLY A 545 12.30 -14.71 -25.96
CA GLY A 545 12.98 -14.44 -27.23
C GLY A 545 12.13 -13.73 -28.29
N TYR A 546 10.96 -13.19 -27.94
CA TYR A 546 10.14 -12.39 -28.84
C TYR A 546 10.67 -10.96 -28.96
N GLU A 547 10.49 -10.37 -30.15
CA GLU A 547 10.50 -8.92 -30.33
C GLU A 547 9.16 -8.36 -29.89
N VAL A 548 9.15 -7.28 -29.10
CA VAL A 548 7.92 -6.71 -28.54
C VAL A 548 7.77 -5.23 -28.88
N SER A 549 6.62 -4.88 -29.45
CA SER A 549 6.12 -3.50 -29.49
C SER A 549 5.01 -3.32 -28.47
N TYR A 550 5.01 -2.20 -27.75
CA TYR A 550 4.01 -1.87 -26.74
C TYR A 550 3.20 -0.68 -27.20
N THR A 551 1.89 -0.84 -27.33
CA THR A 551 0.97 0.24 -27.70
C THR A 551 -0.03 0.50 -26.59
N THR A 552 -0.34 1.77 -26.37
CA THR A 552 -1.28 2.19 -25.32
C THR A 552 -1.88 3.57 -25.66
N PRO A 553 -3.12 3.86 -25.25
CA PRO A 553 -3.71 5.19 -25.46
C PRO A 553 -3.18 6.22 -24.47
N ALA A 554 -2.59 5.77 -23.37
CA ALA A 554 -1.96 6.63 -22.39
C ALA A 554 -0.63 7.21 -22.91
N PRO A 555 -0.15 8.35 -22.36
CA PRO A 555 1.13 8.95 -22.77
C PRO A 555 2.35 8.16 -22.30
N GLU A 556 2.18 7.19 -21.40
CA GLU A 556 3.24 6.39 -20.81
C GLU A 556 2.77 4.97 -20.53
N VAL A 557 3.71 4.03 -20.39
CA VAL A 557 3.39 2.65 -20.04
C VAL A 557 2.87 2.59 -18.60
N ALA A 558 1.82 1.78 -18.38
CA ALA A 558 1.36 1.44 -17.03
C ALA A 558 0.97 2.64 -16.16
N THR A 559 0.31 3.67 -16.72
CA THR A 559 0.05 4.95 -16.05
C THR A 559 -0.54 4.83 -14.65
N TRP A 560 -1.41 3.84 -14.38
CA TRP A 560 -2.00 3.70 -13.05
C TRP A 560 -0.96 3.38 -11.96
N THR A 561 0.19 2.82 -12.34
CA THR A 561 1.30 2.48 -11.44
C THR A 561 2.06 3.70 -10.89
N GLN A 562 1.70 4.93 -11.33
CA GLN A 562 2.08 6.14 -10.60
C GLN A 562 1.58 6.06 -9.15
N ASN A 563 0.37 5.54 -8.94
CA ASN A 563 -0.24 5.37 -7.62
C ASN A 563 0.41 4.24 -6.79
N THR A 564 1.20 3.35 -7.41
CA THR A 564 1.96 2.31 -6.69
C THR A 564 3.45 2.63 -6.60
N MET A 565 3.87 3.78 -7.12
CA MET A 565 5.27 4.23 -7.22
C MET A 565 6.18 3.28 -8.02
N GLU A 566 5.62 2.61 -9.03
CA GLU A 566 6.37 1.69 -9.89
C GLU A 566 6.63 2.27 -11.29
N GLN A 567 5.86 3.28 -11.71
CA GLN A 567 5.80 3.73 -13.10
C GLN A 567 7.18 4.06 -13.68
N HIS A 568 7.99 4.85 -12.99
CA HIS A 568 9.33 5.21 -13.49
C HIS A 568 10.23 3.98 -13.68
N ARG A 569 10.17 2.99 -12.76
CA ARG A 569 10.95 1.75 -12.85
C ARG A 569 10.45 0.87 -13.99
N ILE A 570 9.13 0.76 -14.16
CA ILE A 570 8.51 0.03 -15.27
C ILE A 570 8.93 0.65 -16.60
N GLN A 571 8.74 1.97 -16.77
CA GLN A 571 9.09 2.68 -17.99
C GLN A 571 10.57 2.50 -18.33
N LYS A 572 11.46 2.69 -17.34
CA LYS A 572 12.90 2.45 -17.50
C LYS A 572 13.20 1.00 -17.93
N GLN A 573 12.65 0.01 -17.23
CA GLN A 573 12.90 -1.40 -17.51
C GLN A 573 12.44 -1.78 -18.92
N ILE A 574 11.23 -1.36 -19.33
CA ILE A 574 10.69 -1.61 -20.67
C ILE A 574 11.60 -1.01 -21.75
N MET A 575 12.11 0.21 -21.55
CA MET A 575 13.07 0.84 -22.47
C MET A 575 14.42 0.10 -22.51
N GLU A 576 14.95 -0.32 -21.36
CA GLU A 576 16.21 -1.07 -21.26
C GLU A 576 16.11 -2.47 -21.88
N LEU A 577 14.93 -3.08 -21.87
CA LEU A 577 14.63 -4.34 -22.57
C LEU A 577 14.52 -4.18 -24.09
N GLY A 578 14.56 -2.96 -24.62
CA GLY A 578 14.48 -2.68 -26.05
C GLY A 578 13.07 -2.74 -26.64
N VAL A 579 12.03 -2.66 -25.81
CA VAL A 579 10.63 -2.59 -26.27
C VAL A 579 10.40 -1.30 -27.05
N THR A 580 9.79 -1.40 -28.23
CA THR A 580 9.35 -0.22 -28.98
C THR A 580 8.02 0.27 -28.43
N ILE A 581 7.98 1.48 -27.86
CA ILE A 581 6.78 2.04 -27.21
C ILE A 581 6.07 3.00 -28.18
N HIS A 582 4.78 2.76 -28.42
CA HIS A 582 3.88 3.65 -29.15
C HIS A 582 2.73 4.10 -28.24
N SER A 583 2.90 5.28 -27.64
CA SER A 583 1.91 5.89 -26.76
C SER A 583 0.88 6.72 -27.53
N SER A 584 -0.22 7.09 -26.87
CA SER A 584 -1.25 7.99 -27.43
C SER A 584 -1.91 7.44 -28.70
N LEU A 585 -2.10 6.13 -28.77
CA LEU A 585 -2.74 5.42 -29.88
C LEU A 585 -3.97 4.64 -29.40
N ILE A 586 -5.02 4.60 -30.21
CA ILE A 586 -6.23 3.79 -29.99
C ILE A 586 -6.30 2.75 -31.11
N LEU A 587 -6.38 1.46 -30.76
CA LEU A 587 -6.52 0.37 -31.73
C LEU A 587 -7.85 0.49 -32.48
N ALA A 588 -7.80 0.43 -33.81
CA ALA A 588 -8.95 0.65 -34.70
C ALA A 588 -9.42 -0.66 -35.36
N SER A 589 -8.49 -1.47 -35.86
CA SER A 589 -8.78 -2.80 -36.43
C SER A 589 -7.54 -3.69 -36.41
N ILE A 590 -7.75 -4.99 -36.55
CA ILE A 590 -6.69 -6.00 -36.61
C ILE A 590 -6.85 -6.80 -37.91
N GLU A 591 -5.82 -6.80 -38.75
CA GLU A 591 -5.73 -7.55 -40.00
C GLU A 591 -4.62 -8.60 -39.89
N GLU A 592 -4.51 -9.53 -40.85
CA GLU A 592 -3.38 -10.46 -40.89
C GLU A 592 -2.06 -9.70 -41.09
N GLY A 593 -1.13 -9.82 -40.13
CA GLY A 593 0.19 -9.20 -40.21
C GLY A 593 0.25 -7.71 -39.81
N THR A 594 -0.88 -7.03 -39.63
CA THR A 594 -0.91 -5.58 -39.40
C THR A 594 -2.01 -5.17 -38.41
N ALA A 595 -1.70 -4.24 -37.51
CA ALA A 595 -2.68 -3.59 -36.63
C ALA A 595 -2.80 -2.09 -36.96
N LYS A 596 -4.03 -1.59 -37.08
CA LYS A 596 -4.32 -0.19 -37.40
C LYS A 596 -4.67 0.59 -36.15
N PHE A 597 -4.08 1.77 -35.98
CA PHE A 597 -4.27 2.64 -34.83
C PHE A 597 -4.61 4.06 -35.25
N ASN A 598 -5.37 4.76 -34.42
CA ASN A 598 -5.60 6.19 -34.53
C ASN A 598 -4.90 6.92 -33.39
N CYS A 599 -4.22 8.03 -33.69
CA CYS A 599 -3.72 8.92 -32.64
C CYS A 599 -4.89 9.40 -31.77
N SER A 600 -4.80 9.21 -30.45
CA SER A 600 -5.86 9.55 -29.48
C SER A 600 -6.21 11.04 -29.46
N TYR A 601 -5.31 11.90 -29.94
CA TYR A 601 -5.52 13.35 -30.03
C TYR A 601 -5.98 13.84 -31.40
N THR A 602 -5.42 13.30 -32.49
CA THR A 602 -5.62 13.86 -33.84
C THR A 602 -6.50 13.01 -34.74
N GLY A 603 -6.77 11.76 -34.36
CA GLY A 603 -7.45 10.77 -35.21
C GLY A 603 -6.62 10.32 -36.42
N ARG A 604 -5.34 10.73 -36.52
CA ARG A 604 -4.48 10.32 -37.63
C ARG A 604 -4.18 8.82 -37.55
N GLU A 605 -4.46 8.12 -38.64
CA GLU A 605 -4.24 6.68 -38.79
C GLU A 605 -2.73 6.34 -38.90
N GLN A 606 -2.35 5.22 -38.29
CA GLN A 606 -1.02 4.64 -38.30
C GLN A 606 -1.14 3.11 -38.32
N ASN A 607 -0.30 2.46 -39.11
CA ASN A 607 -0.28 1.00 -39.26
C ASN A 607 1.03 0.45 -38.71
N TYR A 608 0.94 -0.66 -37.98
CA TYR A 608 2.08 -1.34 -37.38
C TYR A 608 2.05 -2.82 -37.77
N GLU A 609 3.13 -3.27 -38.39
CA GLU A 609 3.33 -4.69 -38.72
C GLU A 609 3.55 -5.49 -37.43
N MET A 610 3.07 -6.74 -37.41
CA MET A 610 3.18 -7.67 -36.28
C MET A 610 2.90 -9.11 -36.74
N ASP A 611 3.51 -10.11 -36.10
CA ASP A 611 3.16 -11.51 -36.36
C ASP A 611 1.96 -11.96 -35.50
N SER A 612 1.86 -11.41 -34.29
CA SER A 612 0.76 -11.65 -33.36
C SER A 612 0.47 -10.41 -32.52
N ILE A 613 -0.78 -10.29 -32.07
CA ILE A 613 -1.20 -9.23 -31.16
C ILE A 613 -1.71 -9.81 -29.83
N LEU A 614 -1.25 -9.23 -28.73
CA LEU A 614 -1.69 -9.55 -27.38
C LEU A 614 -2.60 -8.42 -26.88
N LEU A 615 -3.88 -8.72 -26.71
CA LEU A 615 -4.88 -7.78 -26.20
C LEU A 615 -4.91 -7.80 -24.67
N VAL A 616 -4.46 -6.72 -24.05
CA VAL A 616 -4.49 -6.50 -22.61
C VAL A 616 -5.40 -5.31 -22.34
N THR A 617 -6.71 -5.54 -22.39
CA THR A 617 -7.71 -4.47 -22.37
C THR A 617 -8.51 -4.46 -21.08
N SER A 618 -9.53 -5.31 -20.99
CA SER A 618 -10.34 -5.47 -19.81
C SER A 618 -10.74 -6.92 -19.63
N ARG A 619 -11.52 -7.19 -18.58
CA ARG A 619 -12.01 -8.53 -18.24
C ARG A 619 -13.53 -8.50 -18.17
N TYR A 620 -14.17 -9.62 -18.51
CA TYR A 620 -15.58 -9.83 -18.25
C TYR A 620 -15.77 -10.86 -17.12
N PRO A 621 -16.81 -10.70 -16.29
CA PRO A 621 -17.09 -11.66 -15.23
C PRO A 621 -17.49 -13.03 -15.78
N ASN A 622 -17.02 -14.10 -15.15
CA ASN A 622 -17.43 -15.48 -15.46
C ASN A 622 -18.72 -15.82 -14.69
N ASP A 623 -19.83 -15.14 -14.98
CA ASP A 623 -21.06 -15.17 -14.18
C ASP A 623 -22.19 -16.06 -14.75
N SER A 624 -21.89 -16.91 -15.74
CA SER A 624 -22.88 -17.80 -16.37
C SER A 624 -23.54 -18.74 -15.37
N LEU A 625 -22.77 -19.30 -14.42
CA LEU A 625 -23.32 -20.15 -13.35
C LEU A 625 -24.30 -19.35 -12.47
N PHE A 626 -23.93 -18.13 -12.08
CA PHE A 626 -24.78 -17.25 -11.28
C PHE A 626 -26.08 -16.90 -12.02
N ARG A 627 -26.00 -16.45 -13.28
CA ARG A 627 -27.19 -16.13 -14.07
C ARG A 627 -28.09 -17.36 -14.25
N GLY A 628 -27.51 -18.52 -14.58
CA GLY A 628 -28.27 -19.75 -14.79
C GLY A 628 -29.03 -20.23 -13.54
N ILE A 629 -28.47 -20.07 -12.33
CA ILE A 629 -29.20 -20.43 -11.10
C ILE A 629 -30.23 -19.36 -10.70
N MET A 630 -29.99 -18.08 -11.00
CA MET A 630 -30.97 -17.00 -10.80
C MET A 630 -32.20 -17.16 -11.70
N GLU A 631 -32.04 -17.62 -12.94
CA GLU A 631 -33.18 -17.93 -13.84
C GLU A 631 -34.08 -19.05 -13.28
N ARG A 632 -33.58 -19.83 -12.33
CA ARG A 632 -34.25 -20.95 -11.67
C ARG A 632 -34.63 -20.66 -10.21
N GLU A 633 -34.75 -19.38 -9.84
CA GLU A 633 -35.11 -18.96 -8.46
C GLU A 633 -36.40 -19.64 -7.95
N GLY A 634 -37.37 -19.90 -8.83
CA GLY A 634 -38.60 -20.61 -8.49
C GLY A 634 -38.41 -22.04 -7.99
N GLU A 635 -37.27 -22.68 -8.30
CA GLU A 635 -36.95 -24.05 -7.88
C GLU A 635 -36.16 -24.10 -6.55
N TRP A 636 -35.67 -22.95 -6.05
CA TRP A 636 -34.75 -22.91 -4.91
C TRP A 636 -35.35 -23.50 -3.65
N LYS A 637 -36.57 -23.07 -3.29
CA LYS A 637 -37.24 -23.48 -2.06
C LYS A 637 -37.45 -25.00 -2.01
N ASP A 638 -37.84 -25.59 -3.13
CA ASP A 638 -38.11 -27.02 -3.23
C ASP A 638 -36.82 -27.86 -3.19
N ASN A 639 -35.69 -27.25 -3.53
CA ASN A 639 -34.36 -27.86 -3.51
C ASN A 639 -33.51 -27.40 -2.31
N GLY A 640 -34.07 -26.66 -1.35
CA GLY A 640 -33.37 -26.28 -0.11
C GLY A 640 -32.42 -25.08 -0.21
N LEU A 641 -32.40 -24.35 -1.32
CA LEU A 641 -31.63 -23.11 -1.48
C LEU A 641 -32.38 -21.93 -0.83
N GLU A 642 -31.64 -21.07 -0.15
CA GLU A 642 -32.17 -19.86 0.50
C GLU A 642 -31.52 -18.57 0.00
N MET A 643 -30.21 -18.61 -0.26
CA MET A 643 -29.46 -17.45 -0.74
C MET A 643 -28.39 -17.88 -1.75
N VAL A 644 -28.37 -17.22 -2.90
CA VAL A 644 -27.26 -17.27 -3.85
C VAL A 644 -26.76 -15.86 -4.11
N LYS A 645 -25.45 -15.61 -3.98
CA LYS A 645 -24.83 -14.32 -4.31
C LYS A 645 -23.56 -14.52 -5.13
N SER A 646 -23.34 -13.67 -6.12
CA SER A 646 -22.04 -13.51 -6.77
C SER A 646 -21.19 -12.46 -6.04
N PHE A 647 -19.86 -12.61 -6.08
CA PHE A 647 -18.92 -11.62 -5.56
C PHE A 647 -17.52 -11.76 -6.17
N GLY A 648 -16.66 -10.76 -5.92
CA GLY A 648 -15.29 -10.71 -6.43
C GLY A 648 -15.25 -10.42 -7.93
N ASP A 649 -14.24 -10.95 -8.63
CA ASP A 649 -14.09 -10.74 -10.09
C ASP A 649 -15.29 -11.32 -10.89
N CYS A 650 -16.09 -12.23 -10.32
CA CYS A 650 -17.34 -12.76 -10.89
C CYS A 650 -18.49 -11.73 -10.87
N GLU A 651 -18.47 -10.79 -9.93
CA GLU A 651 -19.44 -9.70 -9.88
C GLU A 651 -18.92 -8.50 -10.69
N ALA A 652 -17.68 -8.10 -10.42
CA ALA A 652 -17.02 -7.00 -11.12
C ALA A 652 -15.49 -7.18 -11.09
N PRO A 653 -14.84 -7.37 -12.24
CA PRO A 653 -13.40 -7.51 -12.33
C PRO A 653 -12.63 -6.31 -11.76
N ALA A 654 -11.70 -6.55 -10.83
CA ALA A 654 -10.92 -5.52 -10.15
C ALA A 654 -9.51 -6.03 -9.76
N THR A 655 -8.79 -5.29 -8.93
CA THR A 655 -7.51 -5.75 -8.36
C THR A 655 -7.69 -6.95 -7.43
N ILE A 656 -6.63 -7.73 -7.17
CA ILE A 656 -6.65 -8.81 -6.17
C ILE A 656 -7.13 -8.34 -4.79
N ALA A 657 -6.80 -7.11 -4.37
CA ALA A 657 -7.26 -6.54 -3.10
C ALA A 657 -8.78 -6.42 -3.01
N HIS A 658 -9.44 -6.06 -4.11
CA HIS A 658 -10.90 -5.99 -4.19
C HIS A 658 -11.54 -7.38 -4.13
N ALA A 659 -10.93 -8.38 -4.77
CA ALA A 659 -11.40 -9.76 -4.68
C ALA A 659 -11.32 -10.30 -3.25
N VAL A 660 -10.18 -10.09 -2.57
CA VAL A 660 -10.02 -10.44 -1.14
C VAL A 660 -11.06 -9.70 -0.28
N TYR A 661 -11.19 -8.39 -0.46
CA TYR A 661 -12.20 -7.61 0.26
C TYR A 661 -13.63 -8.12 0.04
N ALA A 662 -14.00 -8.46 -1.20
CA ALA A 662 -15.32 -9.01 -1.52
C ALA A 662 -15.58 -10.35 -0.81
N GLY A 663 -14.56 -11.22 -0.73
CA GLY A 663 -14.64 -12.46 0.03
C GLY A 663 -14.85 -12.23 1.53
N ARG A 664 -14.10 -11.29 2.13
CA ARG A 664 -14.29 -10.91 3.54
C ARG A 664 -15.69 -10.32 3.77
N ARG A 665 -16.13 -9.44 2.87
CA ARG A 665 -17.45 -8.80 2.93
C ARG A 665 -18.57 -9.83 2.92
N PHE A 666 -18.52 -10.78 1.98
CA PHE A 666 -19.49 -11.88 1.92
C PHE A 666 -19.54 -12.63 3.25
N ALA A 667 -18.39 -12.97 3.83
CA ALA A 667 -18.32 -13.67 5.11
C ALA A 667 -18.87 -12.84 6.29
N GLU A 668 -18.61 -11.53 6.34
CA GLU A 668 -19.09 -10.62 7.40
C GLU A 668 -20.61 -10.34 7.32
N GLU A 669 -21.15 -10.27 6.10
CA GLU A 669 -22.54 -9.94 5.83
C GLU A 669 -23.44 -11.18 5.70
N LEU A 670 -22.88 -12.40 5.64
CA LEU A 670 -23.68 -13.62 5.56
C LEU A 670 -24.62 -13.74 6.75
N GLU A 671 -25.92 -13.85 6.45
CA GLU A 671 -27.03 -13.88 7.42
C GLU A 671 -27.09 -12.66 8.36
N ALA A 672 -26.46 -11.54 7.98
CA ALA A 672 -26.69 -10.28 8.68
C ALA A 672 -28.09 -9.75 8.33
N ASN A 673 -28.83 -9.27 9.33
CA ASN A 673 -30.04 -8.49 9.09
C ASN A 673 -29.60 -7.07 8.71
N PRO A 674 -29.74 -6.62 7.45
CA PRO A 674 -29.58 -5.20 7.16
C PRO A 674 -30.68 -4.46 7.93
N SER A 675 -30.31 -3.51 8.80
CA SER A 675 -31.33 -2.63 9.37
C SER A 675 -31.92 -1.82 8.22
N GLU A 676 -33.24 -1.83 8.05
CA GLU A 676 -33.96 -1.04 7.04
C GLU A 676 -33.68 0.47 7.15
N GLU A 677 -33.08 0.93 8.25
CA GLU A 677 -32.77 2.33 8.56
C GLU A 677 -31.37 2.81 8.09
N GLU A 678 -30.44 1.92 7.71
CA GLU A 678 -29.07 2.31 7.30
C GLU A 678 -28.91 2.35 5.77
N ILE A 679 -29.18 3.51 5.16
CA ILE A 679 -28.93 3.74 3.72
C ILE A 679 -27.42 3.62 3.38
N VAL A 680 -26.53 3.92 4.34
CA VAL A 680 -25.06 3.86 4.18
C VAL A 680 -24.50 2.72 5.04
N PRO A 681 -23.85 1.70 4.45
CA PRO A 681 -23.48 0.47 5.17
C PRO A 681 -22.17 0.58 5.99
N PHE A 682 -21.79 1.79 6.39
CA PHE A 682 -20.59 2.05 7.18
C PHE A 682 -20.63 3.42 7.86
N ARG A 683 -19.87 3.55 8.96
CA ARG A 683 -19.66 4.83 9.65
C ARG A 683 -18.78 5.74 8.81
N ARG A 684 -19.07 7.05 8.87
CA ARG A 684 -18.28 8.11 8.24
C ARG A 684 -18.28 9.34 9.12
N GLU A 685 -17.21 10.12 9.03
CA GLU A 685 -17.18 11.44 9.66
C GLU A 685 -18.09 12.40 8.89
N ILE A 686 -18.77 13.27 9.63
CA ILE A 686 -19.65 14.30 9.07
C ILE A 686 -19.14 15.65 9.55
N VAL A 687 -18.70 16.48 8.60
CA VAL A 687 -18.33 17.86 8.92
C VAL A 687 -19.57 18.61 9.37
N GLU A 688 -19.57 19.11 10.60
CA GLU A 688 -20.65 19.95 11.11
C GLU A 688 -20.73 21.27 10.32
N LEU A 689 -21.90 21.58 9.80
CA LEU A 689 -22.16 22.89 9.20
C LEU A 689 -22.40 23.90 10.31
N ARG A 690 -21.53 24.91 10.43
CA ARG A 690 -21.84 26.06 11.28
C ARG A 690 -23.03 26.79 10.69
N CYS A 691 -24.16 26.81 11.40
CA CYS A 691 -25.25 27.73 11.09
C CYS A 691 -24.70 29.15 11.25
N VAL A 692 -24.63 29.89 10.15
CA VAL A 692 -24.31 31.32 10.17
C VAL A 692 -25.52 32.03 10.78
N THR A 693 -25.53 32.22 12.10
CA THR A 693 -26.39 33.24 12.70
C THR A 693 -25.78 34.59 12.37
N ASN A 694 -26.44 35.32 11.46
CA ASN A 694 -26.09 36.69 11.06
C ASN A 694 -25.91 37.64 12.24
#